data_AF-A0AAU9JET4-F1
#
_entry.id   AF-A0AAU9JET4-F1
#
_cell.length_a   1.000
_cell.length_b   1.000
_cell.length_c   1.000
_cell.angle_alpha   90.00
_cell.angle_beta   90.00
_cell.angle_gamma   90.00
#
_symmetry.space_group_name_H-M   'P 1'
#
loop_
_entity.id
_entity.type
_entity.pdbx_description
1 polymer ?
#
loop_
_entity_poly.entity_id
_entity_poly.type
_entity_poly.pdbx_seq_one_letter_code
_entity_poly.pdbx_strand_id
1 'polypeptide(L)'
;MEAERKRFQSNESSDEPQIYTPDHSELLLQLQEKIKSQAIRLRSLEQYKELCEARITEIIPGHPLPIEPDMLGTSSNPLSKQLEDANLKISLLQDQLSQFNARFRAESKKPDSQNENLEDLYVDLRHKFLDLSKEKALLEESLRAEILASEEQKVYIEVLKETLENHIEKLGLSGVGADAFTQYAKEKEQSDENRRRSAKMQHTLKDQEVRINKLAEGLEQKSALCKELEYVRDELKKQLSTATSALQYNDNEIHRLEAENSELSKNLEEATYKLNILTQDLENAQNSHTDLHEEHSKLKENLDQEKGHKEKFEKELESSRSEHARNERSLREVQQSFNNLRARIEEKENEITIIKEDLQRETVQKQSIERECEALNEKVNLTEGKLDETEKTLEQSRKREAQTSINLSQIQSQLNQAQISLTSLETENKELQKTLENKTFDYEELKIRNESNLKQIDELRFEIEKMWNEKQETYQRDQSQVKEINGLYARLNENQKNSEIMQNEIENLNNEILNLRDEIEKYKSSLLIASEKRDNYASELRSLESCLSQERTNHQYSQNENTSMKLQIEEITKDLAIQKHQLKEKDEHLKESEITINSFNDIVKRLREEIDGERNERRKITEAYDRLSSDFDKLKDEKNNLEIQIEECCKIGGDLVDNSKELNLTSVLAEFLASWDQLPAELNSVQRWMQLVIEEILQKFEKNLQLSRENEQAKSQINSLQRYIEEHNREENLLRSKEEMLKNSLDDLYSQNIQVKENLHTEIAALHREIIGLRSNIQNLHEDNEKLNDEIRKILQENQSIKSLSESKKESLERKISLIVKQKRDLEDMMTKFWRSKAIDSKRIFDEIMRIRAEAERCESEKWRLSEQLDQNVDLNTKDSIKRQIGKCDDQYLDFKKRLYSLENELIENEMKESRKKLIGDTRNYSLINESGDGMTRESLSRSAYFESPRNSYVGRNPRQ
;
A
#
# COMPACT_ATOMS: atom_id res chain seq x y z
N MET A 1 31.61 -66.34 60.59
CA MET A 1 30.20 -66.34 61.08
C MET A 1 30.22 -66.58 62.57
N GLU A 2 29.53 -65.74 63.33
CA GLU A 2 29.24 -65.91 64.77
C GLU A 2 30.42 -65.88 65.76
N ALA A 3 31.43 -65.02 65.53
CA ALA A 3 32.49 -64.77 66.51
C ALA A 3 33.00 -63.31 66.59
N GLU A 4 32.29 -62.33 66.01
CA GLU A 4 32.65 -60.89 66.08
C GLU A 4 31.46 -59.99 66.44
N ARG A 5 30.51 -60.54 67.21
CA ARG A 5 29.54 -59.76 67.99
C ARG A 5 29.82 -60.01 69.46
N LYS A 6 30.49 -59.04 70.12
CA LYS A 6 30.65 -58.82 71.58
C LYS A 6 32.11 -58.72 72.03
N ARG A 7 32.74 -57.58 71.74
CA ARG A 7 33.55 -56.79 72.69
C ARG A 7 33.36 -55.32 72.32
N PHE A 8 32.31 -54.69 72.82
CA PHE A 8 32.38 -53.77 73.97
C PHE A 8 33.33 -52.60 73.77
N GLN A 9 32.72 -51.44 73.48
CA GLN A 9 32.85 -50.21 74.27
C GLN A 9 34.25 -49.84 74.75
N SER A 10 34.88 -48.92 74.03
CA SER A 10 35.58 -47.73 74.57
C SER A 10 36.40 -47.13 73.43
N ASN A 11 35.94 -46.00 72.91
CA ASN A 11 36.77 -44.87 72.47
C ASN A 11 35.87 -43.90 71.72
N GLU A 12 35.29 -42.97 72.50
CA GLU A 12 34.99 -41.63 72.01
C GLU A 12 36.30 -41.03 71.49
N SER A 13 36.42 -40.91 70.17
CA SER A 13 37.38 -40.01 69.54
C SER A 13 36.59 -39.07 68.64
N SER A 14 36.36 -37.88 69.19
CA SER A 14 36.07 -36.66 68.45
C SER A 14 37.08 -36.50 67.31
N ASP A 15 36.60 -36.54 66.08
CA ASP A 15 37.02 -35.70 64.94
C ASP A 15 36.30 -36.23 63.70
N GLU A 16 35.01 -35.89 63.61
CA GLU A 16 34.30 -35.90 62.33
C GLU A 16 34.67 -34.63 61.54
N PRO A 17 35.01 -34.74 60.25
CA PRO A 17 35.30 -33.60 59.41
C PRO A 17 34.03 -32.77 59.23
N GLN A 18 34.06 -31.51 59.65
CA GLN A 18 33.05 -30.51 59.32
C GLN A 18 32.91 -30.42 57.79
N ILE A 19 31.90 -31.11 57.26
CA ILE A 19 31.35 -30.83 55.95
C ILE A 19 30.69 -29.46 56.09
N TYR A 20 31.39 -28.43 55.62
CA TYR A 20 30.87 -27.08 55.43
C TYR A 20 29.71 -27.19 54.45
N THR A 21 28.48 -27.31 54.94
CA THR A 21 27.27 -27.08 54.15
C THR A 21 27.27 -25.57 53.84
N PRO A 22 27.48 -25.14 52.58
CA PRO A 22 27.42 -23.73 52.24
C PRO A 22 26.00 -23.26 52.58
N ASP A 23 25.90 -22.24 53.41
CA ASP A 23 24.64 -21.64 53.84
C ASP A 23 23.80 -21.32 52.58
N HIS A 24 22.74 -22.09 52.36
CA HIS A 24 21.90 -22.01 51.16
C HIS A 24 21.25 -20.63 50.99
N SER A 25 21.19 -19.85 52.08
CA SER A 25 20.80 -18.44 52.10
C SER A 25 21.75 -17.56 51.26
N GLU A 26 23.07 -17.80 51.34
CA GLU A 26 24.08 -17.00 50.66
C GLU A 26 24.10 -17.26 49.15
N LEU A 27 23.88 -18.51 48.72
CA LEU A 27 23.76 -18.85 47.30
C LEU A 27 22.48 -18.25 46.67
N LEU A 28 21.37 -18.24 47.42
CA LEU A 28 20.13 -17.60 46.99
C LEU A 28 20.28 -16.09 46.87
N LEU A 29 20.96 -15.45 47.82
CA LEU A 29 21.27 -14.01 47.76
C LEU A 29 22.15 -13.67 46.56
N GLN A 30 23.19 -14.46 46.28
CA GLN A 30 24.05 -14.26 45.12
C GLN A 30 23.32 -14.48 43.78
N LEU A 31 22.37 -15.41 43.72
CA LEU A 31 21.53 -15.61 42.53
C LEU A 31 20.53 -14.47 42.34
N GLN A 32 19.88 -14.01 43.41
CA GLN A 32 18.98 -12.85 43.38
C GLN A 32 19.73 -11.58 42.95
N GLU A 33 20.93 -11.36 43.44
CA GLU A 33 21.75 -10.21 43.09
C GLU A 33 22.21 -10.27 41.62
N LYS A 34 22.56 -11.46 41.12
CA LYS A 34 22.85 -11.66 39.68
C LYS A 34 21.64 -11.41 38.80
N ILE A 35 20.45 -11.87 39.19
CA ILE A 35 19.20 -11.59 38.45
C ILE A 35 18.90 -10.09 38.45
N LYS A 36 19.05 -9.42 39.60
CA LYS A 36 18.86 -7.97 39.70
C LYS A 36 19.83 -7.21 38.80
N SER A 37 21.10 -7.61 38.77
CA SER A 37 22.11 -6.98 37.90
C SER A 37 21.82 -7.19 36.40
N GLN A 38 21.32 -8.37 36.02
CA GLN A 38 20.94 -8.66 34.63
C GLN A 38 19.67 -7.92 34.21
N ALA A 39 18.68 -7.79 35.10
CA ALA A 39 17.47 -7.00 34.85
C ALA A 39 17.78 -5.51 34.66
N ILE A 40 18.70 -4.95 35.43
CA ILE A 40 19.18 -3.57 35.25
C ILE A 40 19.87 -3.41 33.89
N ARG A 41 20.72 -4.37 33.49
CA ARG A 41 21.38 -4.35 32.19
C ARG A 41 20.37 -4.44 31.03
N LEU A 42 19.33 -5.26 31.13
CA LEU A 42 18.27 -5.33 30.11
C LEU A 42 17.53 -4.00 29.94
N ARG A 43 17.11 -3.36 31.04
CA ARG A 43 16.49 -2.03 30.96
C ARG A 43 17.39 -0.99 30.28
N SER A 44 18.70 -1.03 30.55
CA SER A 44 19.63 -0.11 29.89
C SER A 44 19.76 -0.37 28.38
N LEU A 45 19.61 -1.62 27.93
CA LEU A 45 19.62 -1.98 26.52
C LEU A 45 18.28 -1.63 25.83
N GLU A 46 17.16 -1.76 26.53
CA GLU A 46 15.85 -1.31 26.06
C GLU A 46 15.81 0.22 25.89
N GLN A 47 16.30 0.97 26.88
CA GLN A 47 16.43 2.43 26.77
C GLN A 47 17.34 2.85 25.62
N TYR A 48 18.43 2.10 25.38
CA TYR A 48 19.31 2.36 24.24
C TYR A 48 18.62 2.05 22.91
N LYS A 49 17.78 1.01 22.84
CA LYS A 49 16.95 0.68 21.67
C LYS A 49 15.97 1.81 21.36
N GLU A 50 15.23 2.30 22.37
CA GLU A 50 14.29 3.42 22.22
C GLU A 50 14.99 4.69 21.70
N LEU A 51 16.18 5.00 22.21
CA LEU A 51 17.01 6.12 21.73
C LEU A 51 17.42 5.94 20.26
N CYS A 52 17.78 4.73 19.85
CA CYS A 52 18.12 4.43 18.46
C CYS A 52 16.90 4.56 17.53
N GLU A 53 15.74 4.04 17.95
CA GLU A 53 14.48 4.14 17.20
C GLU A 53 14.02 5.61 17.06
N ALA A 54 14.12 6.39 18.13
CA ALA A 54 13.87 7.83 18.09
C ALA A 54 14.82 8.55 17.11
N ARG A 55 16.13 8.24 17.18
CA ARG A 55 17.12 8.87 16.31
C ARG A 55 16.96 8.48 14.83
N ILE A 56 16.54 7.26 14.55
CA ILE A 56 16.26 6.80 13.17
C ILE A 56 15.00 7.46 12.63
N THR A 57 13.98 7.66 13.47
CA THR A 57 12.77 8.41 13.10
C THR A 57 13.09 9.88 12.80
N GLU A 58 14.05 10.48 13.52
CA GLU A 58 14.55 11.83 13.23
C GLU A 58 15.31 11.90 11.89
N ILE A 59 16.12 10.89 11.55
CA ILE A 59 16.93 10.88 10.34
C ILE A 59 16.10 10.49 9.10
N ILE A 60 15.15 9.58 9.24
CA ILE A 60 14.29 9.07 8.16
C ILE A 60 12.83 9.11 8.64
N PRO A 61 12.13 10.24 8.45
CA PRO A 61 10.72 10.36 8.79
C PRO A 61 9.90 9.34 7.99
N GLY A 62 9.27 8.38 8.68
CA GLY A 62 8.47 7.30 8.07
C GLY A 62 9.10 5.90 8.08
N HIS A 63 10.22 5.69 8.77
CA HIS A 63 10.78 4.35 8.96
C HIS A 63 9.84 3.47 9.82
N PRO A 64 9.55 2.21 9.43
CA PRO A 64 8.70 1.31 10.22
C PRO A 64 9.34 0.98 11.58
N LEU A 65 8.53 1.00 12.64
CA LEU A 65 8.92 0.63 14.01
C LEU A 65 8.08 -0.58 14.49
N PRO A 66 8.65 -1.52 15.26
CA PRO A 66 10.04 -1.57 15.72
C PRO A 66 11.02 -1.91 14.58
N ILE A 67 12.28 -1.46 14.71
CA ILE A 67 13.29 -1.70 13.67
C ILE A 67 13.62 -3.19 13.63
N GLU A 68 13.31 -3.85 12.51
CA GLU A 68 13.64 -5.26 12.34
C GLU A 68 15.16 -5.45 12.20
N PRO A 69 15.74 -6.54 12.72
CA PRO A 69 17.19 -6.81 12.66
C PRO A 69 17.78 -6.73 11.24
N ASP A 70 16.97 -7.06 10.23
CA ASP A 70 17.35 -7.05 8.82
C ASP A 70 17.46 -5.62 8.25
N MET A 71 16.79 -4.66 8.88
CA MET A 71 16.81 -3.23 8.53
C MET A 71 18.06 -2.50 9.05
N LEU A 72 18.84 -3.12 9.95
CA LEU A 72 20.08 -2.56 10.49
C LEU A 72 21.32 -2.83 9.61
N GLY A 73 21.15 -3.44 8.43
CA GLY A 73 22.23 -3.67 7.46
C GLY A 73 23.22 -4.75 7.89
N THR A 74 23.05 -5.95 7.35
CA THR A 74 24.04 -7.05 7.23
C THR A 74 24.95 -7.35 8.44
N SER A 75 24.56 -8.41 9.17
CA SER A 75 25.39 -9.57 9.50
C SER A 75 26.75 -9.34 10.15
N SER A 76 26.77 -8.77 11.36
CA SER A 76 27.66 -9.20 12.48
C SER A 76 27.67 -8.18 13.62
N ASN A 77 26.52 -7.61 14.00
CA ASN A 77 26.50 -6.67 15.11
C ASN A 77 26.70 -7.44 16.44
N PRO A 78 27.84 -7.29 17.16
CA PRO A 78 28.11 -8.03 18.40
C PRO A 78 27.07 -7.74 19.49
N LEU A 79 26.28 -6.67 19.37
CA LEU A 79 25.21 -6.32 20.29
C LEU A 79 23.99 -7.26 20.20
N SER A 80 23.60 -7.68 19.00
CA SER A 80 22.47 -8.61 18.80
C SER A 80 22.82 -9.99 19.36
N LYS A 81 24.06 -10.45 19.10
CA LYS A 81 24.58 -11.67 19.71
C LYS A 81 24.72 -11.56 21.24
N GLN A 82 25.10 -10.40 21.78
CA GLN A 82 25.12 -10.20 23.24
C GLN A 82 23.73 -10.18 23.87
N LEU A 83 22.71 -9.70 23.15
CA LEU A 83 21.33 -9.71 23.62
C LEU A 83 20.76 -11.13 23.58
N GLU A 84 21.01 -11.87 22.51
CA GLU A 84 20.68 -13.30 22.41
C GLU A 84 21.42 -14.13 23.46
N ASP A 85 22.72 -13.92 23.64
CA ASP A 85 23.51 -14.59 24.69
C ASP A 85 23.02 -14.23 26.10
N ALA A 86 22.56 -12.98 26.32
CA ALA A 86 21.97 -12.57 27.59
C ALA A 86 20.60 -13.21 27.82
N ASN A 87 19.75 -13.27 26.80
CA ASN A 87 18.44 -13.93 26.86
C ASN A 87 18.58 -15.44 27.05
N LEU A 88 19.55 -16.06 26.37
CA LEU A 88 19.88 -17.49 26.54
C LEU A 88 20.43 -17.76 27.94
N LYS A 89 21.24 -16.85 28.50
CA LYS A 89 21.76 -16.95 29.86
C LYS A 89 20.68 -16.74 30.93
N ILE A 90 19.72 -15.85 30.69
CA ILE A 90 18.54 -15.67 31.54
C ILE A 90 17.64 -16.91 31.47
N SER A 91 17.40 -17.44 30.28
CA SER A 91 16.66 -18.68 30.09
C SER A 91 17.35 -19.85 30.81
N LEU A 92 18.68 -19.97 30.71
CA LEU A 92 19.47 -20.96 31.46
C LEU A 92 19.42 -20.74 32.98
N LEU A 93 19.44 -19.50 33.46
CA LEU A 93 19.33 -19.20 34.89
C LEU A 93 17.90 -19.45 35.41
N GLN A 94 16.88 -19.18 34.59
CA GLN A 94 15.48 -19.51 34.87
C GLN A 94 15.27 -21.02 34.84
N ASP A 95 15.91 -21.75 33.93
CA ASP A 95 15.89 -23.21 33.89
C ASP A 95 16.66 -23.80 35.08
N GLN A 96 17.77 -23.19 35.49
CA GLN A 96 18.50 -23.59 36.70
C GLN A 96 17.69 -23.32 37.97
N LEU A 97 16.97 -22.20 38.05
CA LEU A 97 16.03 -21.90 39.14
C LEU A 97 14.82 -22.83 39.11
N SER A 98 14.30 -23.13 37.93
CA SER A 98 13.18 -24.06 37.74
C SER A 98 13.60 -25.49 38.04
N GLN A 99 14.81 -25.89 37.71
CA GLN A 99 15.41 -27.18 38.07
C GLN A 99 15.81 -27.24 39.54
N PHE A 100 16.23 -26.14 40.16
CA PHE A 100 16.49 -26.06 41.60
C PHE A 100 15.16 -26.17 42.39
N ASN A 101 14.13 -25.45 41.95
CA ASN A 101 12.76 -25.56 42.47
C ASN A 101 12.15 -26.94 42.18
N ALA A 102 12.46 -27.54 41.02
CA ALA A 102 12.01 -28.89 40.66
C ALA A 102 12.78 -29.97 41.41
N ARG A 103 14.05 -29.77 41.78
CA ARG A 103 14.82 -30.68 42.65
C ARG A 103 14.30 -30.62 44.09
N PHE A 104 13.90 -29.44 44.57
CA PHE A 104 13.15 -29.30 45.84
C PHE A 104 11.78 -30.01 45.80
N ARG A 105 11.13 -30.08 44.62
CA ARG A 105 9.87 -30.82 44.42
C ARG A 105 10.05 -32.31 44.07
N ALA A 106 11.24 -32.74 43.63
CA ALA A 106 11.48 -34.10 43.15
C ALA A 106 11.95 -35.06 44.25
N GLU A 107 12.43 -34.56 45.39
CA GLU A 107 12.58 -35.36 46.62
C GLU A 107 11.26 -35.51 47.41
N SER A 108 10.17 -34.88 46.97
CA SER A 108 8.83 -35.01 47.56
C SER A 108 7.84 -35.73 46.63
N LYS A 109 8.28 -36.72 45.84
CA LYS A 109 7.36 -37.58 45.08
C LYS A 109 6.88 -38.77 45.91
N LYS A 110 5.74 -38.57 46.60
CA LYS A 110 4.66 -39.57 46.68
C LYS A 110 3.30 -38.85 46.68
N PRO A 111 2.33 -39.32 45.87
CA PRO A 111 1.02 -38.70 45.70
C PRO A 111 0.08 -39.01 46.87
N ASP A 112 -0.93 -38.16 47.08
CA ASP A 112 -2.18 -38.41 47.84
C ASP A 112 -2.32 -38.05 49.35
N SER A 113 -1.50 -37.19 49.97
CA SER A 113 -1.82 -36.77 51.36
C SER A 113 -1.30 -35.40 51.84
N GLN A 114 -1.25 -34.38 50.98
CA GLN A 114 -0.88 -33.00 51.39
C GLN A 114 -2.02 -31.98 51.31
N ASN A 115 -3.27 -32.43 51.45
CA ASN A 115 -4.31 -31.57 52.01
C ASN A 115 -4.50 -31.81 53.51
N GLU A 116 -4.18 -33.01 54.03
CA GLU A 116 -4.26 -33.29 55.47
C GLU A 116 -3.27 -32.48 56.30
N ASN A 117 -2.04 -32.21 55.82
CA ASN A 117 -1.10 -31.39 56.61
C ASN A 117 -1.40 -29.88 56.60
N LEU A 118 -2.10 -29.36 55.59
CA LEU A 118 -2.54 -27.97 55.58
C LEU A 118 -3.81 -27.82 56.41
N GLU A 119 -4.69 -28.83 56.36
CA GLU A 119 -5.88 -28.94 57.21
C GLU A 119 -5.48 -29.17 58.67
N ASP A 120 -4.47 -30.01 58.97
CA ASP A 120 -3.91 -30.21 60.30
C ASP A 120 -3.17 -28.96 60.80
N LEU A 121 -2.44 -28.23 59.94
CA LEU A 121 -1.84 -26.95 60.33
C LEU A 121 -2.91 -25.88 60.56
N TYR A 122 -3.99 -25.86 59.78
CA TYR A 122 -5.13 -24.97 59.98
C TYR A 122 -5.94 -25.34 61.22
N VAL A 123 -6.08 -26.64 61.49
CA VAL A 123 -6.73 -27.19 62.67
C VAL A 123 -5.89 -26.89 63.90
N ASP A 124 -4.58 -27.03 63.85
CA ASP A 124 -3.64 -26.66 64.92
C ASP A 124 -3.61 -25.15 65.15
N LEU A 125 -3.62 -24.34 64.09
CA LEU A 125 -3.68 -22.89 64.20
C LEU A 125 -5.05 -22.44 64.76
N ARG A 126 -6.13 -23.11 64.37
CA ARG A 126 -7.48 -22.88 64.89
C ARG A 126 -7.62 -23.35 66.34
N HIS A 127 -6.98 -24.45 66.74
CA HIS A 127 -6.94 -24.92 68.11
C HIS A 127 -6.11 -23.97 68.98
N LYS A 128 -4.93 -23.52 68.51
CA LYS A 128 -4.16 -22.47 69.17
C LYS A 128 -4.94 -21.18 69.31
N PHE A 129 -5.67 -20.76 68.27
CA PHE A 129 -6.53 -19.58 68.35
C PHE A 129 -7.66 -19.78 69.37
N LEU A 130 -8.28 -20.97 69.41
CA LEU A 130 -9.31 -21.28 70.40
C LEU A 130 -8.76 -21.32 71.83
N ASP A 131 -7.57 -21.88 72.02
CA ASP A 131 -6.91 -21.98 73.31
C ASP A 131 -6.43 -20.61 73.79
N LEU A 132 -5.89 -19.77 72.91
CA LEU A 132 -5.58 -18.36 73.22
C LEU A 132 -6.84 -17.54 73.50
N SER A 133 -7.94 -17.83 72.83
CA SER A 133 -9.24 -17.18 73.09
C SER A 133 -9.83 -17.61 74.43
N LYS A 134 -9.69 -18.89 74.81
CA LYS A 134 -10.03 -19.40 76.14
C LYS A 134 -9.10 -18.85 77.23
N GLU A 135 -7.81 -18.78 76.98
CA GLU A 135 -6.83 -18.20 77.90
C GLU A 135 -7.10 -16.70 78.10
N LYS A 136 -7.43 -15.98 77.04
CA LYS A 136 -7.92 -14.60 77.12
C LYS A 136 -9.20 -14.51 77.96
N ALA A 137 -10.18 -15.38 77.73
CA ALA A 137 -11.42 -15.38 78.52
C ALA A 137 -11.17 -15.70 80.00
N LEU A 138 -10.28 -16.66 80.30
CA LEU A 138 -9.87 -17.01 81.66
C LEU A 138 -9.07 -15.88 82.34
N LEU A 139 -8.22 -15.17 81.60
CA LEU A 139 -7.49 -14.00 82.09
C LEU A 139 -8.44 -12.82 82.32
N GLU A 140 -9.40 -12.59 81.43
CA GLU A 140 -10.45 -11.57 81.63
C GLU A 140 -11.33 -11.92 82.84
N GLU A 141 -11.66 -13.20 83.05
CA GLU A 141 -12.42 -13.66 84.20
C GLU A 141 -11.59 -13.61 85.50
N SER A 142 -10.30 -13.93 85.45
CA SER A 142 -9.35 -13.75 86.55
C SER A 142 -9.19 -12.27 86.92
N LEU A 143 -9.12 -11.38 85.93
CA LEU A 143 -9.05 -9.94 86.14
C LEU A 143 -10.36 -9.41 86.74
N ARG A 144 -11.52 -9.90 86.29
CA ARG A 144 -12.81 -9.57 86.90
C ARG A 144 -12.91 -10.07 88.34
N ALA A 145 -12.43 -11.28 88.62
CA ALA A 145 -12.38 -11.84 89.97
C ALA A 145 -11.43 -11.04 90.88
N GLU A 146 -10.30 -10.56 90.36
CA GLU A 146 -9.36 -9.73 91.10
C GLU A 146 -9.92 -8.31 91.38
N ILE A 147 -10.64 -7.72 90.42
CA ILE A 147 -11.38 -6.46 90.62
C ILE A 147 -12.45 -6.63 91.70
N LEU A 148 -13.23 -7.71 91.66
CA LEU A 148 -14.23 -8.03 92.68
C LEU A 148 -13.58 -8.27 94.05
N ALA A 149 -12.47 -8.99 94.13
CA ALA A 149 -11.73 -9.20 95.36
C ALA A 149 -11.16 -7.88 95.93
N SER A 150 -10.74 -6.95 95.07
CA SER A 150 -10.32 -5.61 95.49
C SER A 150 -11.48 -4.76 96.00
N GLU A 151 -12.68 -4.94 95.44
CA GLU A 151 -13.91 -4.28 95.92
C GLU A 151 -14.35 -4.88 97.26
N GLU A 152 -14.31 -6.20 97.44
CA GLU A 152 -14.55 -6.87 98.71
C GLU A 152 -13.55 -6.42 99.80
N GLN A 153 -12.28 -6.23 99.44
CA GLN A 153 -11.27 -5.69 100.36
C GLN A 153 -11.57 -4.24 100.77
N LYS A 154 -12.08 -3.40 99.86
CA LYS A 154 -12.52 -2.04 100.20
C LYS A 154 -13.71 -2.06 101.17
N VAL A 155 -14.70 -2.90 100.90
CA VAL A 155 -15.85 -3.08 101.80
C VAL A 155 -15.40 -3.62 103.16
N TYR A 156 -14.45 -4.56 103.20
CA TYR A 156 -13.89 -5.06 104.47
C TYR A 156 -13.14 -3.97 105.25
N ILE A 157 -12.41 -3.08 104.57
CA ILE A 157 -11.74 -1.93 105.19
C ILE A 157 -12.76 -0.91 105.72
N GLU A 158 -13.87 -0.67 105.00
CA GLU A 158 -14.96 0.19 105.46
C GLU A 158 -15.69 -0.40 106.66
N VAL A 159 -15.99 -1.71 106.64
CA VAL A 159 -16.57 -2.41 107.79
C VAL A 159 -15.62 -2.38 108.98
N LEU A 160 -14.30 -2.52 108.79
CA LEU A 160 -13.33 -2.39 109.88
C LEU A 160 -13.26 -0.96 110.44
N LYS A 161 -13.34 0.06 109.59
CA LYS A 161 -13.45 1.46 110.02
C LYS A 161 -14.71 1.70 110.83
N GLU A 162 -15.85 1.28 110.31
CA GLU A 162 -17.15 1.44 110.97
C GLU A 162 -17.22 0.61 112.27
N THR A 163 -16.54 -0.55 112.32
CA THR A 163 -16.44 -1.37 113.54
C THR A 163 -15.51 -0.72 114.57
N LEU A 164 -14.40 -0.10 114.16
CA LEU A 164 -13.49 0.66 115.03
C LEU A 164 -14.17 1.93 115.56
N GLU A 165 -14.88 2.65 114.71
CA GLU A 165 -15.66 3.83 115.07
C GLU A 165 -16.78 3.44 116.05
N ASN A 166 -17.51 2.36 115.77
CA ASN A 166 -18.49 1.79 116.71
C ASN A 166 -17.87 1.23 117.99
N HIS A 167 -16.62 0.73 117.98
CA HIS A 167 -15.93 0.28 119.21
C HIS A 167 -15.46 1.46 120.07
N ILE A 168 -14.99 2.54 119.44
CA ILE A 168 -14.65 3.79 120.13
C ILE A 168 -15.90 4.41 120.75
N GLU A 169 -17.04 4.34 120.05
CA GLU A 169 -18.33 4.83 120.53
C GLU A 169 -18.94 3.90 121.61
N LYS A 170 -18.86 2.57 121.48
CA LYS A 170 -19.30 1.60 122.50
C LYS A 170 -18.42 1.57 123.76
N LEU A 171 -17.15 1.95 123.65
CA LEU A 171 -16.26 2.08 124.82
C LEU A 171 -16.47 3.41 125.57
N GLY A 172 -17.34 4.31 125.08
CA GLY A 172 -17.68 5.55 125.77
C GLY A 172 -16.50 6.50 125.96
N LEU A 173 -15.49 6.45 125.06
CA LEU A 173 -14.27 7.23 125.16
C LEU A 173 -14.35 8.57 124.40
N SER A 174 -15.52 9.20 124.36
CA SER A 174 -15.70 10.61 124.04
C SER A 174 -15.78 11.43 125.33
N GLY A 175 -14.60 11.76 125.87
CA GLY A 175 -14.44 12.83 126.86
C GLY A 175 -14.55 12.44 128.33
N VAL A 176 -13.41 12.12 128.96
CA VAL A 176 -13.12 12.44 130.38
C VAL A 176 -11.62 12.74 130.52
N GLY A 177 -11.29 13.85 131.18
CA GLY A 177 -9.96 14.46 131.22
C GLY A 177 -8.88 13.66 131.95
N ALA A 178 -7.71 13.60 131.33
CA ALA A 178 -6.48 13.00 131.83
C ALA A 178 -5.73 13.87 132.88
N ASP A 179 -6.35 14.95 133.35
CA ASP A 179 -5.66 16.00 134.13
C ASP A 179 -5.95 16.00 135.64
N ALA A 180 -6.81 15.11 136.16
CA ALA A 180 -7.16 15.11 137.59
C ALA A 180 -6.68 13.89 138.40
N PHE A 181 -6.08 12.87 137.77
CA PHE A 181 -5.51 11.70 138.47
C PHE A 181 -3.97 11.66 138.42
N THR A 182 -3.35 12.53 137.62
CA THR A 182 -1.90 12.60 137.42
C THR A 182 -1.18 13.58 138.35
N GLN A 183 -1.90 14.37 139.16
CA GLN A 183 -1.29 15.43 139.98
C GLN A 183 -1.00 15.05 141.44
N TYR A 184 -1.45 13.87 141.92
CA TYR A 184 -1.15 13.39 143.29
C TYR A 184 -0.17 12.20 143.32
N ALA A 185 0.04 11.51 142.20
CA ALA A 185 1.01 10.41 142.07
C ALA A 185 2.40 10.85 141.53
N LYS A 186 2.53 12.09 141.05
CA LYS A 186 3.73 12.57 140.33
C LYS A 186 4.89 13.06 141.19
N GLU A 187 4.75 13.25 142.51
CA GLU A 187 5.84 13.87 143.30
C GLU A 187 6.73 12.89 144.07
N LYS A 188 6.53 11.56 143.95
CA LYS A 188 7.42 10.56 144.59
C LYS A 188 8.04 9.51 143.65
N GLU A 189 7.56 9.39 142.41
CA GLU A 189 8.04 8.39 141.42
C GLU A 189 8.86 9.00 140.27
N GLN A 190 8.99 10.34 140.21
CA GLN A 190 9.58 11.09 139.09
C GLN A 190 11.12 11.12 139.06
N SER A 191 11.79 10.61 140.10
CA SER A 191 13.27 10.58 140.15
C SER A 191 13.88 9.33 139.51
N ASP A 192 13.21 8.17 139.57
CA ASP A 192 13.80 6.89 139.14
C ASP A 192 13.33 6.41 137.75
N GLU A 193 12.17 6.86 137.26
CA GLU A 193 11.61 6.51 135.94
C GLU A 193 12.29 7.26 134.77
N ASN A 194 12.81 8.46 135.01
CA ASN A 194 13.42 9.32 133.98
C ASN A 194 14.70 8.72 133.35
N ARG A 195 15.41 7.84 134.05
CA ARG A 195 16.57 7.13 133.48
C ARG A 195 16.20 5.98 132.54
N ARG A 196 15.02 5.35 132.71
CA ARG A 196 14.61 4.20 131.88
C ARG A 196 13.84 4.60 130.61
N ARG A 197 13.13 5.73 130.62
CA ARG A 197 12.38 6.22 129.44
C ARG A 197 13.27 6.84 128.36
N SER A 198 14.36 7.51 128.73
CA SER A 198 15.31 8.08 127.76
C SER A 198 15.96 7.00 126.87
N ALA A 199 16.34 5.86 127.46
CA ALA A 199 16.94 4.74 126.72
C ALA A 199 15.96 4.02 125.78
N LYS A 200 14.69 3.86 126.19
CA LYS A 200 13.65 3.26 125.32
C LYS A 200 13.29 4.19 124.16
N MET A 201 13.18 5.49 124.42
CA MET A 201 12.83 6.47 123.38
C MET A 201 13.93 6.61 122.32
N GLN A 202 15.20 6.53 122.70
CA GLN A 202 16.32 6.48 121.74
C GLN A 202 16.28 5.23 120.85
N HIS A 203 15.86 4.08 121.40
CA HIS A 203 15.73 2.86 120.59
C HIS A 203 14.57 2.95 119.59
N THR A 204 13.41 3.46 120.01
CA THR A 204 12.26 3.62 119.12
C THR A 204 12.52 4.63 118.02
N LEU A 205 13.25 5.72 118.31
CA LEU A 205 13.63 6.70 117.29
C LEU A 205 14.59 6.09 116.26
N LYS A 206 15.54 5.26 116.70
CA LYS A 206 16.46 4.58 115.79
C LYS A 206 15.75 3.55 114.89
N ASP A 207 14.76 2.83 115.43
CA ASP A 207 13.95 1.90 114.63
C ASP A 207 13.03 2.64 113.65
N GLN A 208 12.49 3.80 114.04
CA GLN A 208 11.72 4.67 113.14
C GLN A 208 12.59 5.28 112.05
N GLU A 209 13.82 5.72 112.35
CA GLU A 209 14.78 6.19 111.34
C GLU A 209 15.12 5.09 110.33
N VAL A 210 15.38 3.85 110.78
CA VAL A 210 15.61 2.72 109.87
C VAL A 210 14.39 2.44 108.99
N ARG A 211 13.17 2.57 109.54
CA ARG A 211 11.93 2.38 108.76
C ARG A 211 11.69 3.51 107.77
N ILE A 212 11.98 4.75 108.14
CA ILE A 212 11.92 5.92 107.25
C ILE A 212 12.93 5.77 106.11
N ASN A 213 14.17 5.35 106.40
CA ASN A 213 15.18 5.14 105.37
C ASN A 213 14.80 4.01 104.41
N LYS A 214 14.25 2.89 104.90
CA LYS A 214 13.73 1.82 104.03
C LYS A 214 12.56 2.27 103.15
N LEU A 215 11.67 3.11 103.70
CA LEU A 215 10.55 3.66 102.93
C LEU A 215 11.05 4.69 101.89
N ALA A 216 12.07 5.49 102.22
CA ALA A 216 12.69 6.43 101.30
C ALA A 216 13.40 5.70 100.15
N GLU A 217 14.20 4.66 100.45
CA GLU A 217 14.82 3.80 99.43
C GLU A 217 13.75 3.11 98.56
N GLY A 218 12.68 2.61 99.16
CA GLY A 218 11.55 2.02 98.42
C GLY A 218 10.84 3.03 97.52
N LEU A 219 10.68 4.27 97.97
CA LEU A 219 10.06 5.36 97.20
C LEU A 219 10.96 5.79 96.03
N GLU A 220 12.28 5.84 96.25
CA GLU A 220 13.26 6.15 95.21
C GLU A 220 13.32 5.06 94.14
N GLN A 221 13.30 3.78 94.53
CA GLN A 221 13.19 2.64 93.60
C GLN A 221 11.89 2.68 92.80
N LYS A 222 10.76 2.99 93.44
CA LYS A 222 9.47 3.14 92.73
C LYS A 222 9.46 4.36 91.82
N SER A 223 10.10 5.47 92.21
CA SER A 223 10.25 6.65 91.36
C SER A 223 11.10 6.34 90.12
N ALA A 224 12.20 5.59 90.28
CA ALA A 224 13.02 5.14 89.16
C ALA A 224 12.23 4.22 88.20
N LEU A 225 11.46 3.27 88.74
CA LEU A 225 10.58 2.41 87.95
C LEU A 225 9.50 3.22 87.20
N CYS A 226 8.90 4.24 87.83
CA CYS A 226 7.94 5.11 87.15
C CYS A 226 8.57 5.85 85.96
N LYS A 227 9.80 6.36 86.11
CA LYS A 227 10.53 7.01 85.01
C LYS A 227 10.84 6.04 83.87
N GLU A 228 11.21 4.80 84.19
CA GLU A 228 11.44 3.74 83.20
C GLU A 228 10.15 3.38 82.46
N LEU A 229 9.03 3.26 83.18
CA LEU A 229 7.71 3.02 82.59
C LEU A 229 7.22 4.20 81.74
N GLU A 230 7.50 5.44 82.15
CA GLU A 230 7.23 6.63 81.33
C GLU A 230 8.02 6.60 80.02
N TYR A 231 9.30 6.23 80.07
CA TYR A 231 10.13 6.06 78.89
C TYR A 231 9.57 4.96 77.95
N VAL A 232 9.23 3.78 78.49
CA VAL A 232 8.63 2.69 77.72
C VAL A 232 7.28 3.09 77.12
N ARG A 233 6.43 3.81 77.88
CA ARG A 233 5.16 4.33 77.39
C ARG A 233 5.37 5.30 76.23
N ASP A 234 6.32 6.22 76.34
CA ASP A 234 6.58 7.21 75.31
C ASP A 234 7.18 6.57 74.04
N GLU A 235 8.02 5.55 74.19
CA GLU A 235 8.54 4.75 73.08
C GLU A 235 7.44 3.92 72.41
N LEU A 236 6.56 3.27 73.19
CA LEU A 236 5.38 2.58 72.65
C LEU A 236 4.42 3.52 71.94
N LYS A 237 4.24 4.75 72.45
CA LYS A 237 3.42 5.77 71.80
C LYS A 237 4.01 6.21 70.46
N LYS A 238 5.34 6.30 70.37
CA LYS A 238 6.06 6.59 69.13
C LYS A 238 5.94 5.44 68.12
N GLN A 239 6.07 4.19 68.58
CA GLN A 239 5.86 3.00 67.75
C GLN A 239 4.42 2.91 67.25
N LEU A 240 3.44 3.17 68.12
CA LEU A 240 2.02 3.21 67.74
C LEU A 240 1.75 4.29 66.70
N SER A 241 2.26 5.52 66.90
CA SER A 241 2.15 6.59 65.91
C SER A 241 2.76 6.20 64.56
N THR A 242 3.91 5.52 64.58
CA THR A 242 4.58 5.05 63.36
C THR A 242 3.75 3.97 62.66
N ALA A 243 3.18 3.03 63.41
CA ALA A 243 2.28 2.01 62.88
C ALA A 243 1.00 2.61 62.32
N THR A 244 0.40 3.61 62.98
CA THR A 244 -0.77 4.33 62.47
C THR A 244 -0.47 5.07 61.17
N SER A 245 0.68 5.75 61.07
CA SER A 245 1.09 6.39 59.81
C SER A 245 1.35 5.39 58.69
N ALA A 246 1.92 4.22 59.00
CA ALA A 246 2.12 3.14 58.02
C ALA A 246 0.79 2.54 57.55
N LEU A 247 -0.17 2.35 58.46
CA LEU A 247 -1.53 1.90 58.11
C LEU A 247 -2.24 2.94 57.24
N GLN A 248 -2.17 4.22 57.59
CA GLN A 248 -2.76 5.29 56.80
C GLN A 248 -2.14 5.39 55.39
N TYR A 249 -0.83 5.16 55.27
CA TYR A 249 -0.18 5.06 53.96
C TYR A 249 -0.69 3.87 53.14
N ASN A 250 -0.82 2.70 53.78
CA ASN A 250 -1.36 1.51 53.13
C ASN A 250 -2.82 1.69 52.71
N ASP A 251 -3.66 2.32 53.53
CA ASP A 251 -5.07 2.61 53.19
C ASP A 251 -5.16 3.55 51.98
N ASN A 252 -4.32 4.58 51.91
CA ASN A 252 -4.25 5.47 50.75
C ASN A 252 -3.78 4.73 49.49
N GLU A 253 -2.83 3.81 49.62
CA GLU A 253 -2.35 3.00 48.51
C GLU A 253 -3.40 1.98 48.06
N ILE A 254 -4.15 1.39 48.99
CA ILE A 254 -5.31 0.52 48.68
C ILE A 254 -6.34 1.33 47.90
N HIS A 255 -6.72 2.52 48.34
CA HIS A 255 -7.67 3.35 47.60
C HIS A 255 -7.15 3.75 46.21
N ARG A 256 -5.85 4.02 46.07
CA ARG A 256 -5.23 4.26 44.76
C ARG A 256 -5.35 3.03 43.86
N LEU A 257 -5.05 1.84 44.38
CA LEU A 257 -5.15 0.57 43.65
C LEU A 257 -6.61 0.20 43.34
N GLU A 258 -7.57 0.51 44.21
CA GLU A 258 -9.01 0.32 43.96
C GLU A 258 -9.50 1.23 42.84
N ALA A 259 -9.05 2.49 42.80
CA ALA A 259 -9.35 3.42 41.71
C ALA A 259 -8.74 2.93 40.38
N GLU A 260 -7.47 2.51 40.40
CA GLU A 260 -6.78 1.95 39.24
C GLU A 260 -7.48 0.67 38.74
N ASN A 261 -7.92 -0.21 39.65
CA ASN A 261 -8.68 -1.42 39.31
C ASN A 261 -10.07 -1.10 38.74
N SER A 262 -10.74 -0.06 39.26
CA SER A 262 -12.01 0.42 38.69
C SER A 262 -11.84 0.96 37.28
N GLU A 263 -10.76 1.70 37.02
CA GLU A 263 -10.45 2.22 35.70
C GLU A 263 -10.05 1.12 34.71
N LEU A 264 -9.25 0.14 35.15
CA LEU A 264 -8.92 -1.05 34.37
C LEU A 264 -10.17 -1.89 34.06
N SER A 265 -11.09 -2.04 35.01
CA SER A 265 -12.36 -2.74 34.79
C SER A 265 -13.22 -2.04 33.74
N LYS A 266 -13.32 -0.71 33.79
CA LYS A 266 -14.02 0.08 32.77
C LYS A 266 -13.35 -0.06 31.39
N ASN A 267 -12.02 -0.01 31.33
CA ASN A 267 -11.28 -0.22 30.08
C ASN A 267 -11.48 -1.63 29.52
N LEU A 268 -11.60 -2.64 30.39
CA LEU A 268 -11.87 -4.02 30.00
C LEU A 268 -13.30 -4.19 29.48
N GLU A 269 -14.29 -3.51 30.08
CA GLU A 269 -15.67 -3.46 29.57
C GLU A 269 -15.74 -2.78 28.20
N GLU A 270 -15.06 -1.63 28.02
CA GLU A 270 -14.97 -0.94 26.74
C GLU A 270 -14.27 -1.79 25.67
N ALA A 271 -13.20 -2.49 26.04
CA ALA A 271 -12.49 -3.42 25.15
C ALA A 271 -13.39 -4.60 24.77
N THR A 272 -14.13 -5.16 25.73
CA THR A 272 -15.09 -6.26 25.50
C THR A 272 -16.22 -5.83 24.59
N TYR A 273 -16.75 -4.61 24.76
CA TYR A 273 -17.76 -4.03 23.89
C TYR A 273 -17.25 -3.86 22.45
N LYS A 274 -16.04 -3.32 22.27
CA LYS A 274 -15.40 -3.23 20.95
C LYS A 274 -15.17 -4.61 20.32
N LEU A 275 -14.75 -5.59 21.11
CA LEU A 275 -14.50 -6.95 20.65
C LEU A 275 -15.81 -7.62 20.20
N ASN A 276 -16.93 -7.37 20.88
CA ASN A 276 -18.25 -7.83 20.45
C ASN A 276 -18.69 -7.18 19.12
N ILE A 277 -18.47 -5.87 18.93
CA ILE A 277 -18.74 -5.21 17.65
C ILE A 277 -17.87 -5.82 16.54
N LEU A 278 -16.57 -5.97 16.77
CA LEU A 278 -15.66 -6.58 15.79
C LEU A 278 -16.02 -8.04 15.48
N THR A 279 -16.52 -8.78 16.47
CA THR A 279 -17.00 -10.16 16.26
C THR A 279 -18.25 -10.18 15.40
N GLN A 280 -19.19 -9.26 15.64
CA GLN A 280 -20.39 -9.06 14.81
C GLN A 280 -20.02 -8.68 13.37
N ASP A 281 -19.05 -7.77 13.19
CA ASP A 281 -18.57 -7.35 11.88
C ASP A 281 -17.85 -8.49 11.15
N LEU A 282 -17.08 -9.31 11.88
CA LEU A 282 -16.44 -10.52 11.35
C LEU A 282 -17.49 -11.54 10.89
N GLU A 283 -18.55 -11.73 11.66
CA GLU A 283 -19.66 -12.63 11.30
C GLU A 283 -20.42 -12.12 10.07
N ASN A 284 -20.68 -10.81 9.98
CA ASN A 284 -21.27 -10.18 8.81
C ASN A 284 -20.37 -10.31 7.56
N ALA A 285 -19.05 -10.15 7.73
CA ALA A 285 -18.08 -10.33 6.66
C ALA A 285 -17.97 -11.79 6.23
N GLN A 286 -18.04 -12.75 7.15
CA GLN A 286 -18.10 -14.18 6.84
C GLN A 286 -19.36 -14.54 6.06
N ASN A 287 -20.52 -14.02 6.47
CA ASN A 287 -21.77 -14.21 5.75
C ASN A 287 -21.72 -13.62 4.34
N SER A 288 -21.16 -12.41 4.20
CA SER A 288 -20.96 -11.78 2.88
C SER A 288 -19.99 -12.60 2.01
N HIS A 289 -18.94 -13.16 2.60
CA HIS A 289 -18.00 -14.03 1.90
C HIS A 289 -18.66 -15.34 1.46
N THR A 290 -19.55 -15.93 2.27
CA THR A 290 -20.30 -17.13 1.86
C THR A 290 -21.26 -16.82 0.71
N ASP A 291 -21.95 -15.68 0.74
CA ASP A 291 -22.85 -15.25 -0.33
C ASP A 291 -22.08 -15.03 -1.64
N LEU A 292 -20.94 -14.32 -1.58
CA LEU A 292 -20.06 -14.13 -2.73
C LEU A 292 -19.48 -15.46 -3.23
N HIS A 293 -19.19 -16.41 -2.33
CA HIS A 293 -18.72 -17.73 -2.72
C HIS A 293 -19.81 -18.53 -3.46
N GLU A 294 -21.06 -18.44 -3.01
CA GLU A 294 -22.21 -19.01 -3.73
C GLU A 294 -22.41 -18.37 -5.10
N GLU A 295 -22.33 -17.05 -5.21
CA GLU A 295 -22.42 -16.33 -6.48
C GLU A 295 -21.28 -16.73 -7.43
N HIS A 296 -20.05 -16.80 -6.92
CA HIS A 296 -18.91 -17.27 -7.70
C HIS A 296 -19.10 -18.71 -8.17
N SER A 297 -19.68 -19.58 -7.33
CA SER A 297 -20.00 -20.96 -7.71
C SER A 297 -21.05 -21.02 -8.82
N LYS A 298 -22.11 -20.20 -8.73
CA LYS A 298 -23.14 -20.05 -9.78
C LYS A 298 -22.56 -19.49 -11.09
N LEU A 299 -21.70 -18.47 -10.99
CA LEU A 299 -21.01 -17.88 -12.16
C LEU A 299 -20.07 -18.89 -12.81
N LYS A 300 -19.38 -19.72 -12.01
CA LYS A 300 -18.53 -20.78 -12.52
C LYS A 300 -19.33 -21.86 -13.25
N GLU A 301 -20.47 -22.26 -12.70
CA GLU A 301 -21.38 -23.19 -13.35
C GLU A 301 -21.92 -22.62 -14.68
N ASN A 302 -22.33 -21.35 -14.69
CA ASN A 302 -22.74 -20.66 -15.91
C ASN A 302 -21.61 -20.56 -16.94
N LEU A 303 -20.38 -20.26 -16.51
CA LEU A 303 -19.22 -20.20 -17.38
C LEU A 303 -18.91 -21.57 -18.01
N ASP A 304 -19.04 -22.65 -17.24
CA ASP A 304 -18.82 -24.00 -17.76
C ASP A 304 -19.97 -24.44 -18.69
N GLN A 305 -21.21 -23.98 -18.46
CA GLN A 305 -22.31 -24.14 -19.42
C GLN A 305 -22.04 -23.37 -20.72
N GLU A 306 -21.58 -22.12 -20.66
CA GLU A 306 -21.21 -21.31 -21.83
C GLU A 306 -20.04 -21.91 -22.60
N LYS A 307 -19.03 -22.47 -21.92
CA LYS A 307 -17.98 -23.25 -22.59
C LYS A 307 -18.55 -24.47 -23.31
N GLY A 308 -19.51 -25.16 -22.70
CA GLY A 308 -20.23 -26.27 -23.33
C GLY A 308 -21.03 -25.84 -24.57
N HIS A 309 -21.67 -24.66 -24.52
CA HIS A 309 -22.35 -24.07 -25.68
C HIS A 309 -21.37 -23.67 -26.77
N LYS A 310 -20.26 -23.03 -26.42
CA LYS A 310 -19.18 -22.68 -27.34
C LYS A 310 -18.62 -23.90 -28.07
N GLU A 311 -18.33 -24.99 -27.36
CA GLU A 311 -17.87 -26.24 -28.00
C GLU A 311 -18.93 -26.84 -28.95
N LYS A 312 -20.22 -26.74 -28.62
CA LYS A 312 -21.29 -27.17 -29.52
C LYS A 312 -21.34 -26.32 -30.78
N PHE A 313 -21.28 -24.99 -30.64
CA PHE A 313 -21.26 -24.08 -31.79
C PHE A 313 -20.00 -24.25 -32.63
N GLU A 314 -18.84 -24.49 -32.03
CA GLU A 314 -17.60 -24.79 -32.77
C GLU A 314 -17.73 -26.09 -33.57
N LYS A 315 -18.35 -27.14 -33.00
CA LYS A 315 -18.64 -28.39 -33.72
C LYS A 315 -19.64 -28.19 -34.85
N GLU A 316 -20.68 -27.39 -34.65
CA GLU A 316 -21.65 -27.04 -35.69
C GLU A 316 -21.01 -26.21 -36.81
N LEU A 317 -20.19 -25.22 -36.47
CA LEU A 317 -19.44 -24.41 -37.41
C LEU A 317 -18.47 -25.26 -38.25
N GLU A 318 -17.78 -26.21 -37.62
CA GLU A 318 -16.86 -27.13 -38.29
C GLU A 318 -17.61 -28.11 -39.21
N SER A 319 -18.81 -28.55 -38.81
CA SER A 319 -19.72 -29.32 -39.66
C SER A 319 -20.17 -28.50 -40.87
N SER A 320 -20.59 -27.23 -40.69
CA SER A 320 -20.97 -26.34 -41.78
C SER A 320 -19.80 -26.00 -42.70
N ARG A 321 -18.59 -25.83 -42.17
CA ARG A 321 -17.36 -25.67 -42.98
C ARG A 321 -17.07 -26.91 -43.81
N SER A 322 -17.21 -28.10 -43.21
CA SER A 322 -17.04 -29.38 -43.91
C SER A 322 -18.07 -29.57 -45.01
N GLU A 323 -19.31 -29.17 -44.77
CA GLU A 323 -20.39 -29.19 -45.76
C GLU A 323 -20.16 -28.16 -46.88
N HIS A 324 -19.72 -26.95 -46.54
CA HIS A 324 -19.33 -25.94 -47.51
C HIS A 324 -18.16 -26.42 -48.39
N ALA A 325 -17.15 -27.06 -47.81
CA ALA A 325 -16.04 -27.66 -48.55
C ALA A 325 -16.48 -28.81 -49.47
N ARG A 326 -17.48 -29.60 -49.07
CA ARG A 326 -18.11 -30.62 -49.95
C ARG A 326 -18.88 -29.98 -51.09
N ASN A 327 -19.65 -28.93 -50.80
CA ASN A 327 -20.41 -28.19 -51.81
C ASN A 327 -19.49 -27.47 -52.79
N GLU A 328 -18.37 -26.91 -52.35
CA GLU A 328 -17.34 -26.37 -53.25
C GLU A 328 -16.73 -27.44 -54.17
N ARG A 329 -16.45 -28.64 -53.65
CA ARG A 329 -15.95 -29.74 -54.50
C ARG A 329 -16.99 -30.14 -55.54
N SER A 330 -18.25 -30.30 -55.12
CA SER A 330 -19.36 -30.59 -56.03
C SER A 330 -19.52 -29.49 -57.09
N LEU A 331 -19.41 -28.22 -56.70
CA LEU A 331 -19.45 -27.08 -57.63
C LEU A 331 -18.30 -27.11 -58.63
N ARG A 332 -17.07 -27.44 -58.18
CA ARG A 332 -15.91 -27.62 -59.06
C ARG A 332 -16.09 -28.78 -60.04
N GLU A 333 -16.64 -29.90 -59.57
CA GLU A 333 -16.95 -31.07 -60.41
C GLU A 333 -18.01 -30.71 -61.47
N VAL A 334 -19.05 -29.97 -61.09
CA VAL A 334 -20.07 -29.45 -62.02
C VAL A 334 -19.45 -28.47 -63.01
N GLN A 335 -18.63 -27.51 -62.57
CA GLN A 335 -17.91 -26.59 -63.45
C GLN A 335 -16.99 -27.32 -64.42
N GLN A 336 -16.29 -28.35 -63.96
CA GLN A 336 -15.44 -29.18 -64.82
C GLN A 336 -16.27 -29.99 -65.82
N SER A 337 -17.42 -30.55 -65.40
CA SER A 337 -18.36 -31.21 -66.32
C SER A 337 -18.94 -30.25 -67.36
N PHE A 338 -19.21 -29.01 -66.97
CA PHE A 338 -19.73 -27.97 -67.85
C PHE A 338 -18.67 -27.54 -68.86
N ASN A 339 -17.43 -27.38 -68.43
CA ASN A 339 -16.29 -27.10 -69.33
C ASN A 339 -16.06 -28.25 -70.33
N ASN A 340 -16.18 -29.51 -69.88
CA ASN A 340 -16.09 -30.67 -70.76
C ASN A 340 -17.26 -30.72 -71.78
N LEU A 341 -18.47 -30.38 -71.35
CA LEU A 341 -19.63 -30.27 -72.25
C LEU A 341 -19.45 -29.13 -73.25
N ARG A 342 -18.92 -27.99 -72.81
CA ARG A 342 -18.61 -26.84 -73.67
C ARG A 342 -17.57 -27.20 -74.73
N ALA A 343 -16.48 -27.86 -74.34
CA ALA A 343 -15.47 -28.34 -75.29
C ALA A 343 -16.07 -29.33 -76.30
N ARG A 344 -16.99 -30.19 -75.86
CA ARG A 344 -17.70 -31.14 -76.72
C ARG A 344 -18.70 -30.46 -77.65
N ILE A 345 -19.34 -29.37 -77.21
CA ILE A 345 -20.18 -28.52 -78.05
C ILE A 345 -19.33 -27.83 -79.11
N GLU A 346 -18.19 -27.24 -78.74
CA GLU A 346 -17.25 -26.64 -79.68
C GLU A 346 -16.74 -27.66 -80.70
N GLU A 347 -16.45 -28.90 -80.27
CA GLU A 347 -16.10 -30.01 -81.18
C GLU A 347 -17.25 -30.33 -82.15
N LYS A 348 -18.50 -30.37 -81.67
CA LYS A 348 -19.68 -30.57 -82.53
C LYS A 348 -19.98 -29.39 -83.43
N GLU A 349 -19.74 -28.17 -83.00
CA GLU A 349 -19.84 -26.97 -83.83
C GLU A 349 -18.80 -27.01 -84.95
N ASN A 350 -17.56 -27.42 -84.63
CA ASN A 350 -16.51 -27.64 -85.61
C ASN A 350 -16.88 -28.74 -86.62
N GLU A 351 -17.42 -29.87 -86.17
CA GLU A 351 -17.97 -30.92 -87.05
C GLU A 351 -19.10 -30.38 -87.94
N ILE A 352 -20.00 -29.54 -87.40
CA ILE A 352 -21.08 -28.91 -88.17
C ILE A 352 -20.54 -27.96 -89.23
N THR A 353 -19.49 -27.19 -88.94
CA THR A 353 -18.82 -26.36 -89.95
C THR A 353 -18.21 -27.21 -91.06
N ILE A 354 -17.53 -28.31 -90.72
CA ILE A 354 -16.97 -29.24 -91.72
C ILE A 354 -18.10 -29.83 -92.59
N ILE A 355 -19.20 -30.29 -91.97
CA ILE A 355 -20.36 -30.82 -92.69
C ILE A 355 -21.02 -29.75 -93.56
N LYS A 356 -21.06 -28.48 -93.13
CA LYS A 356 -21.58 -27.36 -93.96
C LYS A 356 -20.68 -27.08 -95.16
N GLU A 357 -19.36 -27.11 -94.97
CA GLU A 357 -18.39 -26.97 -96.06
C GLU A 357 -18.48 -28.15 -97.04
N ASP A 358 -18.67 -29.37 -96.55
CA ASP A 358 -18.91 -30.56 -97.37
C ASP A 358 -20.24 -30.49 -98.12
N LEU A 359 -21.32 -30.07 -97.46
CA LEU A 359 -22.62 -29.85 -98.09
C LEU A 359 -22.51 -28.78 -99.19
N GLN A 360 -21.73 -27.72 -98.96
CA GLN A 360 -21.50 -26.67 -99.94
C GLN A 360 -20.67 -27.18 -101.13
N ARG A 361 -19.66 -28.02 -100.89
CA ARG A 361 -18.92 -28.73 -101.95
C ARG A 361 -19.82 -29.64 -102.78
N GLU A 362 -20.63 -30.47 -102.14
CA GLU A 362 -21.60 -31.35 -102.79
C GLU A 362 -22.68 -30.55 -103.55
N THR A 363 -23.09 -29.39 -103.05
CA THR A 363 -24.04 -28.50 -103.75
C THR A 363 -23.41 -27.92 -105.02
N VAL A 364 -22.14 -27.51 -104.98
CA VAL A 364 -21.39 -27.06 -106.15
C VAL A 364 -21.18 -28.20 -107.15
N GLN A 365 -20.89 -29.41 -106.66
CA GLN A 365 -20.74 -30.60 -107.49
C GLN A 365 -22.07 -31.01 -108.15
N LYS A 366 -23.19 -30.97 -107.40
CA LYS A 366 -24.54 -31.17 -107.92
C LYS A 366 -24.88 -30.16 -109.02
N GLN A 367 -24.58 -28.87 -108.82
CA GLN A 367 -24.78 -27.84 -109.86
C GLN A 367 -23.91 -28.09 -111.10
N SER A 368 -22.70 -28.65 -110.93
CA SER A 368 -21.86 -29.05 -112.06
C SER A 368 -22.48 -30.22 -112.84
N ILE A 369 -22.97 -31.23 -112.13
CA ILE A 369 -23.62 -32.42 -112.73
C ILE A 369 -24.96 -32.03 -113.39
N GLU A 370 -25.73 -31.12 -112.80
CA GLU A 370 -26.98 -30.60 -113.40
C GLU A 370 -26.70 -29.90 -114.74
N ARG A 371 -25.62 -29.11 -114.84
CA ARG A 371 -25.18 -28.51 -116.12
C ARG A 371 -24.71 -29.56 -117.13
N GLU A 372 -24.04 -30.62 -116.68
CA GLU A 372 -23.66 -31.75 -117.55
C GLU A 372 -24.89 -32.53 -118.04
N CYS A 373 -25.90 -32.72 -117.20
CA CYS A 373 -27.17 -33.35 -117.57
C CYS A 373 -27.97 -32.49 -118.57
N GLU A 374 -28.00 -31.16 -118.40
CA GLU A 374 -28.61 -30.25 -119.37
C GLU A 374 -27.90 -30.29 -120.73
N ALA A 375 -26.56 -30.31 -120.73
CA ALA A 375 -25.75 -30.43 -121.95
C ALA A 375 -25.92 -31.79 -122.64
N LEU A 376 -26.11 -32.87 -121.88
CA LEU A 376 -26.42 -34.20 -122.42
C LEU A 376 -27.85 -34.27 -122.99
N ASN A 377 -28.81 -33.59 -122.36
CA ASN A 377 -30.19 -33.52 -122.84
C ASN A 377 -30.31 -32.75 -124.17
N GLU A 378 -29.50 -31.70 -124.37
CA GLU A 378 -29.37 -31.03 -125.68
C GLU A 378 -28.74 -31.94 -126.75
N LYS A 379 -27.75 -32.77 -126.38
CA LYS A 379 -27.14 -33.73 -127.32
C LYS A 379 -28.09 -34.86 -127.74
N VAL A 380 -28.95 -35.34 -126.85
CA VAL A 380 -29.96 -36.37 -127.16
C VAL A 380 -31.01 -35.84 -128.13
N ASN A 381 -31.50 -34.60 -127.94
CA ASN A 381 -32.43 -33.94 -128.85
C ASN A 381 -31.85 -33.67 -130.26
N LEU A 382 -30.53 -33.51 -130.37
CA LEU A 382 -29.82 -33.33 -131.65
C LEU A 382 -29.53 -34.66 -132.38
N THR A 383 -29.57 -35.79 -131.67
CA THR A 383 -29.38 -37.14 -132.22
C THR A 383 -30.68 -37.82 -132.66
N GLU A 384 -31.84 -37.44 -132.10
CA GLU A 384 -33.15 -37.95 -132.53
C GLU A 384 -33.61 -37.35 -133.88
N GLY A 385 -33.13 -36.17 -134.27
CA GLY A 385 -33.44 -35.55 -135.57
C GLY A 385 -32.60 -36.07 -136.75
N LYS A 386 -31.51 -36.81 -136.50
CA LYS A 386 -30.58 -37.29 -137.54
C LYS A 386 -30.74 -38.76 -137.92
N LEU A 387 -31.68 -39.47 -137.28
CA LEU A 387 -31.96 -40.88 -137.53
C LEU A 387 -33.05 -41.10 -138.62
N ASP A 388 -33.89 -40.10 -138.88
CA ASP A 388 -35.05 -40.19 -139.79
C ASP A 388 -34.71 -39.92 -141.27
N GLU A 389 -33.56 -39.30 -141.55
CA GLU A 389 -33.11 -38.95 -142.92
C GLU A 389 -32.19 -40.02 -143.54
N THR A 390 -31.66 -40.95 -142.74
CA THR A 390 -30.67 -41.95 -143.19
C THR A 390 -31.27 -43.28 -143.66
N GLU A 391 -32.57 -43.51 -143.49
CA GLU A 391 -33.22 -44.80 -143.80
C GLU A 391 -33.79 -44.90 -145.23
N LYS A 392 -33.88 -43.79 -145.98
CA LYS A 392 -34.48 -43.77 -147.34
C LYS A 392 -33.50 -43.75 -148.51
N THR A 393 -32.19 -43.60 -148.28
CA THR A 393 -31.21 -43.37 -149.36
C THR A 393 -30.28 -44.56 -149.66
N LEU A 394 -30.46 -45.71 -148.98
CA LEU A 394 -29.55 -46.86 -149.11
C LEU A 394 -29.95 -47.93 -150.17
N GLU A 395 -31.18 -47.91 -150.68
CA GLU A 395 -31.67 -48.98 -151.59
C GLU A 395 -31.33 -48.73 -153.09
N GLN A 396 -30.92 -47.52 -153.48
CA GLN A 396 -30.69 -47.16 -154.89
C GLN A 396 -29.22 -47.23 -155.37
N SER A 397 -28.26 -47.46 -154.47
CA SER A 397 -26.83 -47.40 -154.82
C SER A 397 -26.21 -48.75 -155.21
N ARG A 398 -27.04 -49.79 -155.41
CA ARG A 398 -26.65 -51.11 -155.98
C ARG A 398 -26.38 -51.10 -157.49
N LYS A 399 -26.32 -49.95 -158.16
CA LYS A 399 -26.11 -49.87 -159.63
C LYS A 399 -24.94 -48.98 -160.08
N ARG A 400 -23.75 -49.38 -159.64
CA ARG A 400 -22.49 -49.27 -160.41
C ARG A 400 -21.81 -47.91 -160.33
N GLU A 401 -21.04 -47.83 -159.26
CA GLU A 401 -19.60 -47.59 -159.28
C GLU A 401 -18.89 -48.42 -160.38
N ALA A 402 -19.02 -47.93 -161.62
CA ALA A 402 -18.01 -48.07 -162.67
C ALA A 402 -17.22 -46.76 -162.85
N GLN A 403 -17.37 -45.80 -161.92
CA GLN A 403 -16.82 -44.46 -162.07
C GLN A 403 -15.91 -44.07 -160.88
N THR A 404 -15.08 -45.01 -160.46
CA THR A 404 -13.90 -44.87 -159.58
C THR A 404 -12.79 -44.02 -160.22
N SER A 405 -13.15 -42.88 -160.80
CA SER A 405 -12.23 -41.87 -161.32
C SER A 405 -12.55 -40.46 -160.80
N ILE A 406 -13.67 -40.26 -160.09
CA ILE A 406 -14.06 -38.96 -159.50
C ILE A 406 -13.65 -38.87 -158.01
N ASN A 407 -13.35 -40.00 -157.37
CA ASN A 407 -13.03 -40.09 -155.93
C ASN A 407 -11.69 -39.44 -155.49
N LEU A 408 -10.90 -38.87 -156.41
CA LEU A 408 -9.64 -38.20 -156.08
C LEU A 408 -9.80 -36.71 -155.71
N SER A 409 -10.88 -36.02 -156.10
CA SER A 409 -11.09 -34.61 -155.74
C SER A 409 -11.80 -34.38 -154.40
N GLN A 410 -12.47 -35.41 -153.85
CA GLN A 410 -13.19 -35.31 -152.57
C GLN A 410 -12.27 -35.46 -151.34
N ILE A 411 -11.20 -36.25 -151.44
CA ILE A 411 -10.23 -36.43 -150.33
C ILE A 411 -9.51 -35.12 -149.99
N GLN A 412 -9.34 -34.23 -150.97
CA GLN A 412 -8.67 -32.94 -150.79
C GLN A 412 -9.53 -31.89 -150.06
N SER A 413 -10.85 -32.04 -150.06
CA SER A 413 -11.79 -31.21 -149.29
C SER A 413 -11.80 -31.61 -147.80
N GLN A 414 -11.76 -32.92 -147.53
CA GLN A 414 -11.76 -33.46 -146.16
C GLN A 414 -10.47 -33.13 -145.39
N LEU A 415 -9.32 -33.04 -146.08
CA LEU A 415 -8.04 -32.64 -145.48
C LEU A 415 -8.10 -31.20 -144.93
N ASN A 416 -8.71 -30.26 -145.67
CA ASN A 416 -8.83 -28.87 -145.25
C ASN A 416 -9.76 -28.69 -144.03
N GLN A 417 -10.76 -29.55 -143.88
CA GLN A 417 -11.68 -29.51 -142.73
C GLN A 417 -11.01 -30.04 -141.45
N ALA A 418 -10.15 -31.05 -141.56
CA ALA A 418 -9.34 -31.55 -140.45
C ALA A 418 -8.26 -30.56 -140.00
N GLN A 419 -7.75 -29.71 -140.91
CA GLN A 419 -6.79 -28.66 -140.57
C GLN A 419 -7.42 -27.58 -139.68
N ILE A 420 -8.69 -27.22 -139.92
CA ILE A 420 -9.42 -26.20 -139.15
C ILE A 420 -9.74 -26.69 -137.73
N SER A 421 -10.12 -27.96 -137.56
CA SER A 421 -10.36 -28.53 -136.23
C SER A 421 -9.08 -28.64 -135.38
N LEU A 422 -7.94 -28.91 -136.02
CA LEU A 422 -6.65 -28.98 -135.32
C LEU A 422 -6.22 -27.60 -134.78
N THR A 423 -6.43 -26.53 -135.56
CA THR A 423 -6.15 -25.16 -135.09
C THR A 423 -7.07 -24.71 -133.94
N SER A 424 -8.31 -25.18 -133.88
CA SER A 424 -9.24 -24.89 -132.78
C SER A 424 -8.81 -25.58 -131.47
N LEU A 425 -8.34 -26.82 -131.54
CA LEU A 425 -7.84 -27.54 -130.37
C LEU A 425 -6.52 -26.96 -129.86
N GLU A 426 -5.67 -26.44 -130.74
CA GLU A 426 -4.44 -25.72 -130.35
C GLU A 426 -4.74 -24.42 -129.60
N THR A 427 -5.80 -23.69 -129.98
CA THR A 427 -6.23 -22.49 -129.24
C THR A 427 -6.78 -22.83 -127.86
N GLU A 428 -7.57 -23.90 -127.74
CA GLU A 428 -8.13 -24.35 -126.46
C GLU A 428 -7.02 -24.83 -125.50
N ASN A 429 -6.02 -25.55 -126.02
CA ASN A 429 -4.85 -25.96 -125.22
C ASN A 429 -4.05 -24.76 -124.69
N LYS A 430 -3.90 -23.69 -125.49
CA LYS A 430 -3.24 -22.45 -125.02
C LYS A 430 -4.04 -21.75 -123.93
N GLU A 431 -5.36 -21.75 -123.99
CA GLU A 431 -6.20 -21.19 -122.93
C GLU A 431 -6.16 -22.02 -121.65
N LEU A 432 -6.17 -23.35 -121.75
CA LEU A 432 -6.00 -24.23 -120.60
C LEU A 432 -4.63 -24.05 -119.94
N GLN A 433 -3.56 -23.89 -120.73
CA GLN A 433 -2.22 -23.64 -120.22
C GLN A 433 -2.14 -22.31 -119.46
N LYS A 434 -2.76 -21.24 -120.00
CA LYS A 434 -2.87 -19.94 -119.33
C LYS A 434 -3.69 -20.03 -118.04
N THR A 435 -4.74 -20.86 -118.02
CA THR A 435 -5.56 -21.09 -116.83
C THR A 435 -4.78 -21.84 -115.75
N LEU A 436 -3.95 -22.80 -116.15
CA LEU A 436 -3.07 -23.54 -115.24
C LEU A 436 -2.02 -22.63 -114.62
N GLU A 437 -1.40 -21.75 -115.41
CA GLU A 437 -0.43 -20.75 -114.93
C GLU A 437 -1.07 -19.80 -113.90
N ASN A 438 -2.28 -19.31 -114.16
CA ASN A 438 -3.01 -18.49 -113.19
C ASN A 438 -3.30 -19.26 -111.89
N LYS A 439 -3.68 -20.54 -111.97
CA LYS A 439 -3.91 -21.37 -110.77
C LYS A 439 -2.64 -21.66 -109.99
N THR A 440 -1.49 -21.80 -110.65
CA THR A 440 -0.20 -21.91 -109.95
C THR A 440 0.18 -20.62 -109.24
N PHE A 441 -0.16 -19.45 -109.80
CA PHE A 441 0.03 -18.16 -109.14
C PHE A 441 -0.84 -18.02 -107.89
N ASP A 442 -2.14 -18.31 -107.99
CA ASP A 442 -3.08 -18.29 -106.85
C ASP A 442 -2.61 -19.20 -105.70
N TYR A 443 -2.07 -20.38 -106.05
CA TYR A 443 -1.56 -21.33 -105.06
C TYR A 443 -0.35 -20.80 -104.30
N GLU A 444 0.62 -20.18 -104.99
CA GLU A 444 1.82 -19.66 -104.33
C GLU A 444 1.49 -18.44 -103.45
N GLU A 445 0.52 -17.60 -103.86
CA GLU A 445 0.01 -16.51 -103.02
C GLU A 445 -0.66 -17.03 -101.74
N LEU A 446 -1.50 -18.07 -101.86
CA LEU A 446 -2.11 -18.74 -100.70
C LEU A 446 -1.07 -19.36 -99.77
N LYS A 447 -0.02 -19.95 -100.32
CA LYS A 447 1.08 -20.55 -99.54
C LYS A 447 1.84 -19.49 -98.75
N ILE A 448 2.21 -18.36 -99.37
CA ILE A 448 2.85 -17.23 -98.67
C ILE A 448 1.94 -16.70 -97.56
N ARG A 449 0.63 -16.58 -97.83
CA ARG A 449 -0.34 -16.13 -96.83
C ARG A 449 -0.47 -17.11 -95.67
N ASN A 450 -0.42 -18.41 -95.94
CA ASN A 450 -0.46 -19.44 -94.90
C ASN A 450 0.80 -19.42 -94.02
N GLU A 451 1.99 -19.24 -94.62
CA GLU A 451 3.24 -19.05 -93.88
C GLU A 451 3.22 -17.80 -93.00
N SER A 452 2.61 -16.71 -93.48
CA SER A 452 2.40 -15.49 -92.67
C SER A 452 1.46 -15.74 -91.49
N ASN A 453 0.34 -16.43 -91.71
CA ASN A 453 -0.61 -16.76 -90.66
C ASN A 453 0.01 -17.68 -89.60
N LEU A 454 0.84 -18.65 -90.00
CA LEU A 454 1.56 -19.53 -89.07
C LEU A 454 2.49 -18.75 -88.15
N LYS A 455 3.25 -17.78 -88.68
CA LYS A 455 4.10 -16.89 -87.86
C LYS A 455 3.28 -16.09 -86.86
N GLN A 456 2.13 -15.57 -87.29
CA GLN A 456 1.24 -14.80 -86.43
C GLN A 456 0.63 -15.66 -85.31
N ILE A 457 0.33 -16.93 -85.60
CA ILE A 457 -0.11 -17.91 -84.58
C ILE A 457 1.02 -18.18 -83.57
N ASP A 458 2.27 -18.35 -84.02
CA ASP A 458 3.40 -18.59 -83.14
C ASP A 458 3.70 -17.39 -82.22
N GLU A 459 3.60 -16.16 -82.75
CA GLU A 459 3.72 -14.93 -81.96
C GLU A 459 2.62 -14.84 -80.89
N LEU A 460 1.36 -15.10 -81.25
CA LEU A 460 0.25 -15.09 -80.29
C LEU A 460 0.39 -16.18 -79.22
N ARG A 461 0.90 -17.37 -79.57
CA ARG A 461 1.19 -18.44 -78.61
C ARG A 461 2.25 -18.01 -77.60
N PHE A 462 3.32 -17.40 -78.08
CA PHE A 462 4.38 -16.87 -77.22
C PHE A 462 3.84 -15.79 -76.27
N GLU A 463 2.97 -14.92 -76.75
CA GLU A 463 2.37 -13.84 -75.96
C GLU A 463 1.39 -14.37 -74.90
N ILE A 464 0.59 -15.39 -75.23
CA ILE A 464 -0.27 -16.10 -74.27
C ILE A 464 0.57 -16.76 -73.17
N GLU A 465 1.68 -17.40 -73.53
CA GLU A 465 2.55 -18.09 -72.56
C GLU A 465 3.27 -17.10 -71.64
N LYS A 466 3.70 -15.95 -72.18
CA LYS A 466 4.21 -14.83 -71.38
C LYS A 466 3.17 -14.31 -70.39
N MET A 467 1.96 -14.04 -70.86
CA MET A 467 0.84 -13.56 -70.02
C MET A 467 0.47 -14.58 -68.92
N TRP A 468 0.54 -15.88 -69.23
CA TRP A 468 0.28 -16.94 -68.26
C TRP A 468 1.34 -16.98 -67.16
N ASN A 469 2.62 -16.86 -67.51
CA ASN A 469 3.73 -16.78 -66.55
C ASN A 469 3.62 -15.53 -65.66
N GLU A 470 3.34 -14.36 -66.23
CA GLU A 470 3.13 -13.12 -65.47
C GLU A 470 1.96 -13.26 -64.48
N LYS A 471 0.86 -13.91 -64.90
CA LYS A 471 -0.28 -14.21 -64.02
C LYS A 471 0.07 -15.19 -62.90
N GLN A 472 0.96 -16.15 -63.15
CA GLN A 472 1.39 -17.08 -62.11
C GLN A 472 2.28 -16.38 -61.07
N GLU A 473 3.17 -15.48 -61.51
CA GLU A 473 4.01 -14.67 -60.62
C GLU A 473 3.19 -13.70 -59.76
N THR A 474 2.16 -13.06 -60.33
CA THR A 474 1.25 -12.20 -59.54
C THR A 474 0.50 -13.03 -58.51
N TYR A 475 -0.01 -14.21 -58.87
CA TYR A 475 -0.66 -15.11 -57.92
C TYR A 475 0.26 -15.52 -56.74
N GLN A 476 1.53 -15.80 -57.00
CA GLN A 476 2.49 -16.11 -55.94
C GLN A 476 2.81 -14.91 -55.04
N ARG A 477 2.90 -13.70 -55.63
CA ARG A 477 3.03 -12.46 -54.87
C ARG A 477 1.82 -12.21 -53.98
N ASP A 478 0.62 -12.36 -54.52
CA ASP A 478 -0.63 -12.17 -53.77
C ASP A 478 -0.74 -13.18 -52.62
N GLN A 479 -0.36 -14.45 -52.84
CA GLN A 479 -0.28 -15.44 -51.76
C GLN A 479 0.70 -15.05 -50.64
N SER A 480 1.83 -14.44 -51.01
CA SER A 480 2.84 -13.98 -50.05
C SER A 480 2.33 -12.80 -49.24
N GLN A 481 1.64 -11.86 -49.89
CA GLN A 481 0.98 -10.73 -49.23
C GLN A 481 -0.15 -11.17 -48.30
N VAL A 482 -0.96 -12.16 -48.70
CA VAL A 482 -2.01 -12.73 -47.83
C VAL A 482 -1.40 -13.37 -46.57
N LYS A 483 -0.26 -14.05 -46.68
CA LYS A 483 0.46 -14.58 -45.51
C LYS A 483 0.95 -13.46 -44.59
N GLU A 484 1.46 -12.37 -45.15
CA GLU A 484 1.91 -11.20 -44.39
C GLU A 484 0.75 -10.50 -43.68
N ILE A 485 -0.37 -10.29 -44.37
CA ILE A 485 -1.61 -9.74 -43.80
C ILE A 485 -2.13 -10.63 -42.65
N ASN A 486 -2.16 -11.95 -42.83
CA ASN A 486 -2.56 -12.87 -41.75
C ASN A 486 -1.60 -12.80 -40.55
N GLY A 487 -0.30 -12.61 -40.79
CA GLY A 487 0.68 -12.36 -39.73
C GLY A 487 0.44 -11.05 -38.98
N LEU A 488 0.05 -9.99 -39.69
CA LEU A 488 -0.34 -8.71 -39.08
C LEU A 488 -1.63 -8.83 -38.27
N TYR A 489 -2.65 -9.56 -38.76
CA TYR A 489 -3.87 -9.84 -37.98
C TYR A 489 -3.58 -10.62 -36.70
N ALA A 490 -2.68 -11.60 -36.74
CA ALA A 490 -2.26 -12.33 -35.54
C ALA A 490 -1.60 -11.41 -34.51
N ARG A 491 -0.68 -10.53 -34.94
CA ARG A 491 -0.06 -9.53 -34.07
C ARG A 491 -1.05 -8.50 -33.55
N LEU A 492 -2.04 -8.10 -34.35
CA LEU A 492 -3.09 -7.17 -33.93
C LEU A 492 -3.94 -7.79 -32.81
N ASN A 493 -4.35 -9.06 -32.97
CA ASN A 493 -5.08 -9.80 -31.93
C ASN A 493 -4.25 -9.97 -30.66
N GLU A 494 -2.96 -10.26 -30.79
CA GLU A 494 -2.05 -10.37 -29.64
C GLU A 494 -1.91 -9.03 -28.91
N ASN A 495 -1.75 -7.93 -29.64
CA ASN A 495 -1.73 -6.59 -29.07
C ASN A 495 -3.08 -6.20 -28.41
N GLN A 496 -4.21 -6.59 -28.99
CA GLN A 496 -5.52 -6.40 -28.36
C GLN A 496 -5.60 -7.14 -27.02
N LYS A 497 -5.15 -8.39 -26.99
CA LYS A 497 -5.12 -9.20 -25.77
C LYS A 497 -4.20 -8.60 -24.70
N ASN A 498 -3.04 -8.07 -25.10
CA ASN A 498 -2.13 -7.37 -24.19
C ASN A 498 -2.75 -6.05 -23.69
N SER A 499 -3.50 -5.33 -24.53
CA SER A 499 -4.22 -4.12 -24.13
C SER A 499 -5.33 -4.42 -23.11
N GLU A 500 -6.06 -5.53 -23.27
CA GLU A 500 -7.05 -5.99 -22.29
C GLU A 500 -6.40 -6.36 -20.95
N ILE A 501 -5.25 -7.04 -20.98
CA ILE A 501 -4.47 -7.34 -19.76
C ILE A 501 -4.06 -6.05 -19.05
N MET A 502 -3.52 -5.07 -19.79
CA MET A 502 -3.15 -3.77 -19.22
C MET A 502 -4.35 -2.99 -18.68
N GLN A 503 -5.52 -3.06 -19.34
CA GLN A 503 -6.74 -2.43 -18.81
C GLN A 503 -7.18 -3.06 -17.49
N ASN A 504 -7.13 -4.40 -17.39
CA ASN A 504 -7.43 -5.09 -16.14
C ASN A 504 -6.42 -4.75 -15.03
N GLU A 505 -5.13 -4.60 -15.35
CA GLU A 505 -4.12 -4.14 -14.39
C GLU A 505 -4.38 -2.71 -13.92
N ILE A 506 -4.74 -1.79 -14.82
CA ILE A 506 -5.13 -0.42 -14.47
C ILE A 506 -6.37 -0.42 -13.57
N GLU A 507 -7.37 -1.25 -13.88
CA GLU A 507 -8.60 -1.37 -13.07
C GLU A 507 -8.29 -1.91 -11.67
N ASN A 508 -7.43 -2.94 -11.57
CA ASN A 508 -6.97 -3.47 -10.28
C ASN A 508 -6.21 -2.41 -9.47
N LEU A 509 -5.29 -1.67 -10.09
CA LEU A 509 -4.55 -0.58 -9.44
C LEU A 509 -5.48 0.55 -9.00
N ASN A 510 -6.50 0.89 -9.79
CA ASN A 510 -7.49 1.89 -9.42
C ASN A 510 -8.31 1.45 -8.20
N ASN A 511 -8.70 0.17 -8.14
CA ASN A 511 -9.39 -0.40 -6.98
C ASN A 511 -8.50 -0.38 -5.74
N GLU A 512 -7.21 -0.70 -5.87
CA GLU A 512 -6.24 -0.62 -4.78
C GLU A 512 -6.04 0.82 -4.28
N ILE A 513 -5.95 1.80 -5.19
CA ILE A 513 -5.91 3.24 -4.85
C ILE A 513 -7.17 3.67 -4.10
N LEU A 514 -8.35 3.17 -4.50
CA LEU A 514 -9.62 3.45 -3.84
C LEU A 514 -9.63 2.90 -2.41
N ASN A 515 -9.22 1.65 -2.22
CA ASN A 515 -9.11 1.02 -0.90
C ASN A 515 -8.12 1.78 0.01
N LEU A 516 -6.96 2.16 -0.53
CA LEU A 516 -5.96 2.95 0.22
C LEU A 516 -6.49 4.34 0.60
N ARG A 517 -7.31 4.98 -0.25
CA ARG A 517 -7.98 6.24 0.09
C ARG A 517 -8.96 6.07 1.24
N ASP A 518 -9.76 5.00 1.21
CA ASP A 518 -10.72 4.71 2.27
C ASP A 518 -10.00 4.41 3.61
N GLU A 519 -8.88 3.69 3.58
CA GLU A 519 -8.03 3.48 4.75
C GLU A 519 -7.43 4.78 5.28
N ILE A 520 -6.90 5.65 4.41
CA ILE A 520 -6.40 6.97 4.78
C ILE A 520 -7.50 7.79 5.46
N GLU A 521 -8.73 7.74 4.97
CA GLU A 521 -9.84 8.51 5.54
C GLU A 521 -10.29 7.95 6.90
N LYS A 522 -10.25 6.61 7.08
CA LYS A 522 -10.43 5.97 8.39
C LYS A 522 -9.34 6.40 9.38
N TYR A 523 -8.07 6.45 8.95
CA TYR A 523 -6.97 6.89 9.79
C TYR A 523 -7.07 8.38 10.15
N LYS A 524 -7.47 9.25 9.21
CA LYS A 524 -7.73 10.67 9.51
C LYS A 524 -8.84 10.84 10.52
N SER A 525 -9.95 10.10 10.37
CA SER A 525 -11.06 10.13 11.32
C SER A 525 -10.62 9.70 12.72
N SER A 526 -9.81 8.63 12.79
CA SER A 526 -9.23 8.14 14.06
C SER A 526 -8.26 9.16 14.68
N LEU A 527 -7.44 9.82 13.86
CA LEU A 527 -6.52 10.88 14.30
C LEU A 527 -7.27 12.09 14.83
N LEU A 528 -8.37 12.48 14.18
CA LEU A 528 -9.23 13.58 14.63
C LEU A 528 -9.82 13.29 16.01
N ILE A 529 -10.39 12.10 16.20
CA ILE A 529 -10.92 11.64 17.50
C ILE A 529 -9.81 11.63 18.57
N ALA A 530 -8.61 11.15 18.22
CA ALA A 530 -7.47 11.16 19.15
C ALA A 530 -7.04 12.59 19.51
N SER A 531 -7.06 13.51 18.56
CA SER A 531 -6.76 14.94 18.79
C SER A 531 -7.81 15.59 19.70
N GLU A 532 -9.10 15.31 19.47
CA GLU A 532 -10.18 15.81 20.33
C GLU A 532 -10.04 15.28 21.76
N LYS A 533 -9.74 13.99 21.93
CA LYS A 533 -9.46 13.40 23.25
C LYS A 533 -8.26 14.06 23.93
N ARG A 534 -7.16 14.26 23.21
CA ARG A 534 -5.98 14.96 23.73
C ARG A 534 -6.33 16.37 24.20
N ASP A 535 -7.12 17.10 23.42
CA ASP A 535 -7.51 18.47 23.76
C ASP A 535 -8.46 18.50 24.98
N ASN A 536 -9.35 17.51 25.12
CA ASN A 536 -10.18 17.32 26.31
C ASN A 536 -9.33 17.02 27.55
N TYR A 537 -8.40 16.05 27.46
CA TYR A 537 -7.49 15.74 28.57
C TYR A 537 -6.61 16.95 28.95
N ALA A 538 -6.17 17.75 27.97
CA ALA A 538 -5.42 18.98 28.23
C ALA A 538 -6.28 20.08 28.87
N SER A 539 -7.60 20.07 28.67
CA SER A 539 -8.55 20.95 29.35
C SER A 539 -8.79 20.47 30.79
N GLU A 540 -9.03 19.17 30.97
CA GLU A 540 -9.18 18.55 32.29
C GLU A 540 -7.93 18.74 33.16
N LEU A 541 -6.74 18.55 32.59
CA LEU A 541 -5.47 18.80 33.28
C LEU A 541 -5.39 20.26 33.78
N ARG A 542 -5.74 21.23 32.93
CA ARG A 542 -5.74 22.66 33.31
C ARG A 542 -6.76 22.97 34.40
N SER A 543 -7.95 22.35 34.34
CA SER A 543 -8.97 22.49 35.39
C SER A 543 -8.47 21.91 36.72
N LEU A 544 -7.88 20.71 36.69
CA LEU A 544 -7.30 20.07 37.86
C LEU A 544 -6.14 20.87 38.45
N GLU A 545 -5.25 21.41 37.61
CA GLU A 545 -4.16 22.30 38.03
C GLU A 545 -4.69 23.57 38.70
N SER A 546 -5.78 24.15 38.16
CA SER A 546 -6.47 25.30 38.77
C SER A 546 -7.07 24.93 40.13
N CYS A 547 -7.77 23.80 40.24
CA CYS A 547 -8.30 23.29 41.50
C CYS A 547 -7.18 23.04 42.54
N LEU A 548 -6.06 22.45 42.12
CA LEU A 548 -4.90 22.23 42.98
C LEU A 548 -4.27 23.54 43.47
N SER A 549 -4.19 24.54 42.59
CA SER A 549 -3.73 25.88 42.96
C SER A 549 -4.68 26.53 43.97
N GLN A 550 -5.99 26.42 43.76
CA GLN A 550 -7.00 26.91 44.70
C GLN A 550 -6.88 26.20 46.05
N GLU A 551 -6.77 24.87 46.08
CA GLU A 551 -6.58 24.11 47.32
C GLU A 551 -5.29 24.49 48.05
N ARG A 552 -4.19 24.74 47.33
CA ARG A 552 -2.96 25.25 47.96
C ARG A 552 -3.19 26.61 48.63
N THR A 553 -3.92 27.52 47.97
CA THR A 553 -4.25 28.81 48.59
C THR A 553 -5.19 28.66 49.78
N ASN A 554 -6.20 27.80 49.70
CA ASN A 554 -7.11 27.48 50.81
C ASN A 554 -6.33 26.91 52.00
N HIS A 555 -5.46 25.93 51.75
CA HIS A 555 -4.59 25.36 52.78
C HIS A 555 -3.72 26.42 53.45
N GLN A 556 -3.15 27.34 52.66
CA GLN A 556 -2.37 28.45 53.19
C GLN A 556 -3.22 29.40 54.05
N TYR A 557 -4.46 29.69 53.66
CA TYR A 557 -5.40 30.46 54.49
C TYR A 557 -5.71 29.74 55.82
N SER A 558 -6.03 28.45 55.78
CA SER A 558 -6.29 27.66 56.99
C SER A 558 -5.04 27.55 57.87
N GLN A 559 -3.84 27.48 57.29
CA GLN A 559 -2.59 27.49 58.03
C GLN A 559 -2.38 28.83 58.74
N ASN A 560 -2.62 29.95 58.05
CA ASN A 560 -2.55 31.29 58.63
C ASN A 560 -3.57 31.48 59.75
N GLU A 561 -4.81 31.02 59.56
CA GLU A 561 -5.85 31.05 60.59
C GLU A 561 -5.45 30.20 61.81
N ASN A 562 -4.94 28.98 61.61
CA ASN A 562 -4.40 28.16 62.68
C ASN A 562 -3.25 28.83 63.44
N THR A 563 -2.34 29.53 62.74
CA THR A 563 -1.28 30.28 63.42
C THR A 563 -1.83 31.45 64.24
N SER A 564 -2.85 32.15 63.74
CA SER A 564 -3.55 33.22 64.46
C SER A 564 -4.25 32.68 65.71
N MET A 565 -4.99 31.58 65.59
CA MET A 565 -5.64 30.92 66.73
C MET A 565 -4.63 30.42 67.75
N LYS A 566 -3.47 29.88 67.33
CA LYS A 566 -2.40 29.50 68.25
C LYS A 566 -1.88 30.70 69.05
N LEU A 567 -1.65 31.83 68.40
CA LEU A 567 -1.24 33.07 69.07
C LEU A 567 -2.30 33.55 70.07
N GLN A 568 -3.59 33.48 69.72
CA GLN A 568 -4.68 33.80 70.65
C GLN A 568 -4.74 32.83 71.85
N ILE A 569 -4.54 31.53 71.62
CA ILE A 569 -4.49 30.53 72.69
C ILE A 569 -3.29 30.80 73.61
N GLU A 570 -2.13 31.15 73.06
CA GLU A 570 -0.94 31.52 73.85
C GLU A 570 -1.19 32.77 74.70
N GLU A 571 -1.86 33.79 74.15
CA GLU A 571 -2.25 35.00 74.87
C GLU A 571 -3.23 34.70 76.01
N ILE A 572 -4.29 33.94 75.74
CA ILE A 572 -5.25 33.50 76.76
C ILE A 572 -4.55 32.66 77.84
N THR A 573 -3.62 31.79 77.44
CA THR A 573 -2.86 30.96 78.40
C THR A 573 -1.99 31.82 79.31
N LYS A 574 -1.40 32.89 78.77
CA LYS A 574 -0.63 33.88 79.54
C LYS A 574 -1.53 34.64 80.51
N ASP A 575 -2.70 35.09 80.07
CA ASP A 575 -3.68 35.77 80.94
C ASP A 575 -4.18 34.85 82.06
N LEU A 576 -4.43 33.58 81.74
CA LEU A 576 -4.85 32.58 82.71
C LEU A 576 -3.73 32.32 83.75
N ALA A 577 -2.46 32.31 83.33
CA ALA A 577 -1.33 32.24 84.25
C ALA A 577 -1.25 33.46 85.17
N ILE A 578 -1.48 34.67 84.65
CA ILE A 578 -1.55 35.90 85.45
C ILE A 578 -2.70 35.84 86.45
N GLN A 579 -3.90 35.42 86.03
CA GLN A 579 -5.04 35.29 86.92
C GLN A 579 -4.82 34.24 88.01
N LYS A 580 -4.20 33.10 87.68
CA LYS A 580 -3.80 32.09 88.68
C LYS A 580 -2.83 32.67 89.71
N HIS A 581 -1.88 33.51 89.30
CA HIS A 581 -0.97 34.18 90.22
C HIS A 581 -1.73 35.15 91.15
N GLN A 582 -2.63 35.97 90.60
CA GLN A 582 -3.46 36.89 91.38
C GLN A 582 -4.39 36.17 92.36
N LEU A 583 -4.95 35.02 91.97
CA LEU A 583 -5.74 34.16 92.87
C LEU A 583 -4.91 33.65 94.03
N LYS A 584 -3.67 33.21 93.75
CA LYS A 584 -2.75 32.75 94.79
C LYS A 584 -2.40 33.88 95.78
N GLU A 585 -2.13 35.09 95.30
CA GLU A 585 -1.92 36.28 96.15
C GLU A 585 -3.14 36.60 97.01
N LYS A 586 -4.35 36.50 96.44
CA LYS A 586 -5.61 36.70 97.19
C LYS A 586 -5.82 35.61 98.25
N ASP A 587 -5.50 34.36 97.96
CA ASP A 587 -5.57 33.27 98.93
C ASP A 587 -4.56 33.46 100.06
N GLU A 588 -3.35 33.97 99.76
CA GLU A 588 -2.35 34.34 100.76
C GLU A 588 -2.85 35.49 101.65
N HIS A 589 -3.43 36.55 101.06
CA HIS A 589 -4.07 37.63 101.82
C HIS A 589 -5.28 37.16 102.65
N LEU A 590 -6.07 36.21 102.14
CA LEU A 590 -7.16 35.60 102.91
C LEU A 590 -6.62 34.87 104.14
N LYS A 591 -5.55 34.08 103.99
CA LYS A 591 -4.89 33.42 105.13
C LYS A 591 -4.34 34.42 106.14
N GLU A 592 -3.73 35.52 105.69
CA GLU A 592 -3.28 36.61 106.58
C GLU A 592 -4.47 37.24 107.32
N SER A 593 -5.56 37.52 106.62
CA SER A 593 -6.79 38.05 107.22
C SER A 593 -7.40 37.08 108.23
N GLU A 594 -7.45 35.78 107.93
CA GLU A 594 -7.90 34.74 108.86
C GLU A 594 -7.04 34.68 110.13
N ILE A 595 -5.71 34.76 110.01
CA ILE A 595 -4.80 34.86 111.16
C ILE A 595 -5.14 36.11 111.99
N THR A 596 -5.41 37.24 111.34
CA THR A 596 -5.76 38.50 112.00
C THR A 596 -7.10 38.39 112.72
N ILE A 597 -8.12 37.82 112.08
CA ILE A 597 -9.45 37.55 112.66
C ILE A 597 -9.33 36.64 113.88
N ASN A 598 -8.52 35.57 113.79
CA ASN A 598 -8.28 34.68 114.92
C ASN A 598 -7.63 35.42 116.10
N SER A 599 -6.66 36.31 115.82
CA SER A 599 -6.06 37.15 116.87
C SER A 599 -7.09 38.11 117.51
N PHE A 600 -8.02 38.66 116.72
CA PHE A 600 -9.11 39.48 117.24
C PHE A 600 -10.11 38.66 118.04
N ASN A 601 -10.44 37.44 117.62
CA ASN A 601 -11.31 36.54 118.38
C ASN A 601 -10.71 36.21 119.74
N ASP A 602 -9.39 36.00 119.82
CA ASP A 602 -8.68 35.81 121.10
C ASP A 602 -8.71 37.05 121.99
N ILE A 603 -8.65 38.26 121.40
CA ILE A 603 -8.83 39.52 122.13
C ILE A 603 -10.27 39.64 122.65
N VAL A 604 -11.27 39.38 121.79
CA VAL A 604 -12.69 39.43 122.17
C VAL A 604 -12.99 38.42 123.27
N LYS A 605 -12.40 37.22 123.21
CA LYS A 605 -12.54 36.21 124.26
C LYS A 605 -12.00 36.72 125.60
N ARG A 606 -10.80 37.30 125.62
CA ARG A 606 -10.23 37.93 126.82
C ARG A 606 -11.09 39.06 127.38
N LEU A 607 -11.62 39.93 126.50
CA LEU A 607 -12.52 41.02 126.92
C LEU A 607 -13.84 40.48 127.49
N ARG A 608 -14.39 39.38 126.96
CA ARG A 608 -15.56 38.73 127.53
C ARG A 608 -15.28 38.17 128.93
N GLU A 609 -14.13 37.52 129.11
CA GLU A 609 -13.68 37.02 130.43
C GLU A 609 -13.52 38.18 131.44
N GLU A 610 -12.99 39.32 131.00
CA GLU A 610 -12.88 40.54 131.82
C GLU A 610 -14.25 41.13 132.19
N ILE A 611 -15.18 41.24 131.22
CA ILE A 611 -16.56 41.69 131.46
C ILE A 611 -17.29 40.75 132.42
N ASP A 612 -17.13 39.44 132.28
CA ASP A 612 -17.74 38.48 133.19
C ASP A 612 -17.13 38.57 134.60
N GLY A 613 -15.83 38.87 134.70
CA GLY A 613 -15.17 39.28 135.95
C GLY A 613 -15.82 40.53 136.57
N GLU A 614 -16.00 41.60 135.80
CA GLU A 614 -16.68 42.82 136.27
C GLU A 614 -18.13 42.58 136.67
N ARG A 615 -18.87 41.75 135.94
CA ARG A 615 -20.25 41.36 136.29
C ARG A 615 -20.30 40.61 137.60
N ASN A 616 -19.30 39.77 137.88
CA ASN A 616 -19.19 39.06 139.14
C ASN A 616 -18.90 40.03 140.31
N GLU A 617 -18.03 41.03 140.09
CA GLU A 617 -17.80 42.09 141.07
C GLU A 617 -19.05 42.96 141.29
N ARG A 618 -19.76 43.33 140.21
CA ARG A 618 -21.08 44.00 140.34
C ARG A 618 -22.06 43.15 141.12
N ARG A 619 -22.10 41.83 140.92
CA ARG A 619 -22.96 40.92 141.69
C ARG A 619 -22.62 40.97 143.18
N LYS A 620 -21.34 40.97 143.55
CA LYS A 620 -20.91 41.16 144.95
C LYS A 620 -21.32 42.52 145.52
N ILE A 621 -21.24 43.59 144.72
CA ILE A 621 -21.69 44.93 145.11
C ILE A 621 -23.21 44.97 145.29
N THR A 622 -23.97 44.36 144.37
CA THR A 622 -25.44 44.23 144.49
C THR A 622 -25.81 43.42 145.73
N GLU A 623 -25.15 42.30 146.00
CA GLU A 623 -25.34 41.53 147.23
C GLU A 623 -25.01 42.34 148.50
N ALA A 624 -24.02 43.23 148.44
CA ALA A 624 -23.71 44.16 149.53
C ALA A 624 -24.77 45.26 149.67
N TYR A 625 -25.29 45.77 148.54
CA TYR A 625 -26.39 46.73 148.51
C TYR A 625 -27.68 46.12 149.07
N ASP A 626 -28.01 44.87 148.74
CA ASP A 626 -29.19 44.17 149.25
C ASP A 626 -29.11 43.96 150.77
N ARG A 627 -27.90 43.70 151.31
CA ARG A 627 -27.68 43.71 152.78
C ARG A 627 -27.91 45.09 153.37
N LEU A 628 -27.42 46.15 152.73
CA LEU A 628 -27.62 47.52 153.17
C LEU A 628 -29.09 47.96 153.08
N SER A 629 -29.82 47.49 152.06
CA SER A 629 -31.25 47.72 151.88
C SER A 629 -32.06 46.97 152.94
N SER A 630 -31.66 45.75 153.30
CA SER A 630 -32.25 45.02 154.42
C SER A 630 -32.04 45.73 155.76
N ASP A 631 -30.88 46.36 155.96
CA ASP A 631 -30.63 47.19 157.14
C ASP A 631 -31.39 48.53 157.09
N PHE A 632 -31.60 49.11 155.89
CA PHE A 632 -32.44 50.27 155.69
C PHE A 632 -33.92 49.97 155.97
N ASP A 633 -34.42 48.79 155.58
CA ASP A 633 -35.80 48.38 155.88
C ASP A 633 -36.02 48.17 157.39
N LYS A 634 -35.02 47.66 158.13
CA LYS A 634 -35.07 47.62 159.60
C LYS A 634 -35.16 49.03 160.22
N LEU A 635 -34.40 49.99 159.68
CA LEU A 635 -34.46 51.40 160.11
C LEU A 635 -35.78 52.09 159.68
N LYS A 636 -36.37 51.66 158.57
CA LYS A 636 -37.68 52.13 158.08
C LYS A 636 -38.83 51.59 158.93
N ASP A 637 -38.72 50.37 159.43
CA ASP A 637 -39.68 49.80 160.39
C ASP A 637 -39.58 50.47 161.78
N GLU A 638 -38.37 50.87 162.20
CA GLU A 638 -38.17 51.73 163.38
C GLU A 638 -38.74 53.15 163.18
N LYS A 639 -38.64 53.70 161.97
CA LYS A 639 -39.25 54.99 161.58
C LYS A 639 -40.77 54.93 161.53
N ASN A 640 -41.36 53.87 160.95
CA ASN A 640 -42.80 53.70 160.85
C ASN A 640 -43.46 53.52 162.23
N ASN A 641 -42.76 52.90 163.19
CA ASN A 641 -43.23 52.82 164.59
C ASN A 641 -43.26 54.20 165.30
N LEU A 642 -42.48 55.17 164.82
CA LEU A 642 -42.51 56.57 165.29
C LEU A 642 -43.51 57.43 164.50
N GLU A 643 -43.75 57.14 163.21
CA GLU A 643 -44.76 57.84 162.39
C GLU A 643 -46.21 57.46 162.76
N ILE A 644 -46.47 56.22 163.19
CA ILE A 644 -47.79 55.81 163.72
C ILE A 644 -48.15 56.58 165.03
N GLN A 645 -47.16 57.04 165.80
CA GLN A 645 -47.38 57.90 166.97
C GLN A 645 -47.60 59.37 166.62
N ILE A 646 -47.38 59.78 165.36
CA ILE A 646 -47.57 61.15 164.85
C ILE A 646 -48.84 61.25 163.97
N GLU A 647 -49.25 60.15 163.33
CA GLU A 647 -50.41 60.08 162.43
C GLU A 647 -51.78 60.13 163.15
N GLU A 648 -51.80 59.94 164.47
CA GLU A 648 -53.00 60.18 165.30
C GLU A 648 -53.29 61.69 165.55
N CYS A 649 -52.36 62.60 165.20
CA CYS A 649 -52.52 64.04 165.41
C CYS A 649 -52.93 64.86 164.16
N CYS A 650 -53.09 64.27 162.97
CA CYS A 650 -53.35 65.03 161.74
C CYS A 650 -54.43 64.44 160.81
N LYS A 651 -55.54 63.95 161.39
CA LYS A 651 -56.84 63.93 160.68
C LYS A 651 -57.36 65.36 160.58
N ILE A 652 -57.05 66.06 159.49
CA ILE A 652 -57.87 67.09 158.82
C ILE A 652 -57.12 67.53 157.55
N GLY A 653 -57.72 67.28 156.39
CA GLY A 653 -57.56 68.14 155.22
C GLY A 653 -56.95 67.48 153.97
N GLY A 654 -57.82 67.11 153.03
CA GLY A 654 -57.60 67.53 151.65
C GLY A 654 -57.67 66.47 150.57
N ASP A 655 -58.86 65.89 150.39
CA ASP A 655 -59.28 65.26 149.13
C ASP A 655 -59.34 66.28 147.96
N LEU A 656 -59.21 65.72 146.73
CA LEU A 656 -59.54 66.22 145.39
C LEU A 656 -58.46 67.11 144.69
N VAL A 657 -58.11 66.86 143.41
CA VAL A 657 -59.02 66.88 142.24
C VAL A 657 -58.55 65.98 141.07
N ASP A 658 -59.54 65.29 140.51
CA ASP A 658 -59.59 64.47 139.28
C ASP A 658 -59.69 65.25 137.94
N ASN A 659 -59.49 64.49 136.85
CA ASN A 659 -60.21 64.48 135.54
C ASN A 659 -59.56 65.13 134.29
N SER A 660 -59.38 64.34 133.23
CA SER A 660 -60.34 64.21 132.09
C SER A 660 -59.83 63.23 130.99
N LYS A 661 -60.71 62.82 130.06
CA LYS A 661 -60.78 61.54 129.32
C LYS A 661 -60.52 61.61 127.78
N GLU A 662 -60.25 60.43 127.18
CA GLU A 662 -60.71 59.81 125.90
C GLU A 662 -60.53 60.48 124.50
N LEU A 663 -60.03 59.70 123.50
CA LEU A 663 -60.73 59.36 122.22
C LEU A 663 -59.96 58.40 121.26
N ASN A 664 -60.74 57.60 120.52
CA ASN A 664 -60.46 56.43 119.65
C ASN A 664 -59.90 56.72 118.24
N LEU A 665 -59.01 55.85 117.70
CA LEU A 665 -58.51 55.91 116.31
C LEU A 665 -58.12 54.53 115.69
N THR A 666 -58.80 53.44 116.06
CA THR A 666 -58.40 52.05 115.68
C THR A 666 -59.25 51.35 114.62
N SER A 667 -60.32 51.94 114.07
CA SER A 667 -61.20 51.23 113.11
C SER A 667 -60.99 51.58 111.63
N VAL A 668 -60.09 52.49 111.28
CA VAL A 668 -59.82 52.87 109.86
C VAL A 668 -58.55 52.20 109.31
N LEU A 669 -57.64 51.74 110.17
CA LEU A 669 -56.39 51.07 109.76
C LEU A 669 -56.54 49.58 109.43
N ALA A 670 -57.66 48.95 109.80
CA ALA A 670 -57.90 47.53 109.55
C ALA A 670 -58.41 47.22 108.13
N GLU A 671 -59.15 48.14 107.49
CA GLU A 671 -59.66 47.95 106.11
C GLU A 671 -58.61 48.27 105.02
N PHE A 672 -57.61 49.11 105.33
CA PHE A 672 -56.54 49.46 104.39
C PHE A 672 -55.46 48.36 104.26
N LEU A 673 -55.27 47.55 105.31
CA LEU A 673 -54.29 46.45 105.29
C LEU A 673 -54.83 45.18 104.62
N ALA A 674 -56.14 45.03 104.46
CA ALA A 674 -56.75 43.86 103.80
C ALA A 674 -56.72 43.92 102.25
N SER A 675 -56.50 45.09 101.65
CA SER A 675 -56.40 45.24 100.18
C SER A 675 -54.96 45.06 99.64
N TRP A 676 -53.96 44.95 100.52
CA TRP A 676 -52.55 44.81 100.14
C TRP A 676 -52.14 43.36 99.83
N ASP A 677 -52.89 42.37 100.34
CA ASP A 677 -52.61 40.94 100.14
C ASP A 677 -52.97 40.41 98.73
N GLN A 678 -53.59 41.22 97.86
CA GLN A 678 -53.90 40.85 96.47
C GLN A 678 -52.89 41.37 95.43
N LEU A 679 -52.02 42.32 95.79
CA LEU A 679 -51.02 42.91 94.88
C LEU A 679 -49.95 41.91 94.35
N PRO A 680 -49.47 40.92 95.12
CA PRO A 680 -48.44 39.98 94.64
C PRO A 680 -48.93 39.05 93.53
N ALA A 681 -50.22 38.72 93.47
CA ALA A 681 -50.76 37.79 92.48
C ALA A 681 -50.88 38.42 91.09
N GLU A 682 -51.24 39.70 91.02
CA GLU A 682 -51.33 40.47 89.76
C GLU A 682 -49.95 40.91 89.26
N LEU A 683 -49.01 41.21 90.16
CA LEU A 683 -47.63 41.52 89.78
C LEU A 683 -46.91 40.30 89.18
N ASN A 684 -47.14 39.11 89.74
CA ASN A 684 -46.57 37.85 89.23
C ASN A 684 -47.15 37.44 87.86
N SER A 685 -48.42 37.75 87.58
CA SER A 685 -49.02 37.46 86.27
C SER A 685 -48.49 38.39 85.18
N VAL A 686 -48.28 39.68 85.49
CA VAL A 686 -47.64 40.64 84.59
C VAL A 686 -46.16 40.31 84.38
N GLN A 687 -45.42 39.94 85.43
CA GLN A 687 -44.03 39.51 85.31
C GLN A 687 -43.90 38.26 84.42
N ARG A 688 -44.78 37.27 84.59
CA ARG A 688 -44.80 36.07 83.75
C ARG A 688 -45.15 36.39 82.29
N TRP A 689 -46.10 37.30 82.05
CA TRP A 689 -46.40 37.77 80.70
C TRP A 689 -45.22 38.51 80.06
N MET A 690 -44.57 39.42 80.80
CA MET A 690 -43.37 40.11 80.33
C MET A 690 -42.24 39.13 79.99
N GLN A 691 -42.05 38.09 80.79
CA GLN A 691 -41.03 37.08 80.57
C GLN A 691 -41.30 36.24 79.31
N LEU A 692 -42.56 35.85 79.08
CA LEU A 692 -42.98 35.18 77.84
C LEU A 692 -42.81 36.08 76.60
N VAL A 693 -43.12 37.38 76.71
CA VAL A 693 -42.91 38.34 75.61
C VAL A 693 -41.42 38.53 75.32
N ILE A 694 -40.58 38.61 76.35
CA ILE A 694 -39.12 38.69 76.20
C ILE A 694 -38.58 37.43 75.53
N GLU A 695 -39.01 36.24 75.94
CA GLU A 695 -38.62 34.97 75.32
C GLU A 695 -39.06 34.91 73.85
N GLU A 696 -40.28 35.33 73.52
CA GLU A 696 -40.76 35.37 72.12
C GLU A 696 -39.96 36.37 71.27
N ILE A 697 -39.61 37.54 71.83
CA ILE A 697 -38.78 38.54 71.17
C ILE A 697 -37.36 37.99 70.94
N LEU A 698 -36.76 37.35 71.94
CA LEU A 698 -35.43 36.74 71.82
C LEU A 698 -35.41 35.63 70.78
N GLN A 699 -36.41 34.75 70.76
CA GLN A 699 -36.56 33.72 69.72
C GLN A 699 -36.70 34.33 68.32
N LYS A 700 -37.45 35.43 68.17
CA LYS A 700 -37.55 36.14 66.89
C LYS A 700 -36.23 36.79 66.48
N PHE A 701 -35.47 37.35 67.41
CA PHE A 701 -34.13 37.89 67.13
C PHE A 701 -33.14 36.80 66.73
N GLU A 702 -33.13 35.67 67.41
CA GLU A 702 -32.29 34.53 67.07
C GLU A 702 -32.63 33.97 65.69
N LYS A 703 -33.93 33.83 65.39
CA LYS A 703 -34.40 33.46 64.05
C LYS A 703 -34.00 34.48 62.99
N ASN A 704 -34.08 35.78 63.28
CA ASN A 704 -33.67 36.83 62.34
C ASN A 704 -32.16 36.83 62.11
N LEU A 705 -31.36 36.58 63.15
CA LEU A 705 -29.91 36.44 63.04
C LEU A 705 -29.54 35.22 62.19
N GLN A 706 -30.24 34.10 62.38
CA GLN A 706 -30.08 32.90 61.57
C GLN A 706 -30.44 33.14 60.10
N LEU A 707 -31.58 33.76 59.82
CA LEU A 707 -31.97 34.16 58.46
C LEU A 707 -30.97 35.14 57.83
N SER A 708 -30.39 36.04 58.61
CA SER A 708 -29.35 36.96 58.13
C SER A 708 -28.06 36.21 57.75
N ARG A 709 -27.66 35.18 58.51
CA ARG A 709 -26.52 34.32 58.18
C ARG A 709 -26.80 33.50 56.91
N GLU A 710 -27.99 32.92 56.80
CA GLU A 710 -28.41 32.19 55.60
C GLU A 710 -28.44 33.09 54.36
N ASN A 711 -28.89 34.34 54.50
CA ASN A 711 -28.90 35.32 53.40
C ASN A 711 -27.48 35.72 52.97
N GLU A 712 -26.54 35.93 53.91
CA GLU A 712 -25.14 36.18 53.57
C GLU A 712 -24.47 34.96 52.92
N GLN A 713 -24.79 33.75 53.40
CA GLN A 713 -24.34 32.52 52.75
C GLN A 713 -24.89 32.41 51.32
N ALA A 714 -26.18 32.67 51.10
CA ALA A 714 -26.79 32.68 49.78
C ALA A 714 -26.17 33.73 48.86
N LYS A 715 -25.88 34.95 49.35
CA LYS A 715 -25.16 35.97 48.58
C LYS A 715 -23.75 35.52 48.20
N SER A 716 -23.02 34.89 49.12
CA SER A 716 -21.68 34.37 48.83
C SER A 716 -21.72 33.30 47.74
N GLN A 717 -22.73 32.42 47.77
CA GLN A 717 -22.98 31.41 46.74
C GLN A 717 -23.33 32.07 45.40
N ILE A 718 -24.22 33.06 45.38
CA ILE A 718 -24.57 33.82 44.15
C ILE A 718 -23.31 34.46 43.55
N ASN A 719 -22.46 35.10 44.37
CA ASN A 719 -21.23 35.72 43.88
C ASN A 719 -20.24 34.69 43.32
N SER A 720 -20.15 33.50 43.93
CA SER A 720 -19.31 32.41 43.40
C SER A 720 -19.83 31.89 42.06
N LEU A 721 -21.14 31.73 41.91
CA LEU A 721 -21.79 31.31 40.66
C LEU A 721 -21.66 32.40 39.58
N GLN A 722 -21.76 33.67 39.93
CA GLN A 722 -21.54 34.77 38.99
C GLN A 722 -20.10 34.77 38.46
N ARG A 723 -19.10 34.57 39.31
CA ARG A 723 -17.71 34.41 38.85
C ARG A 723 -17.53 33.21 37.92
N TYR A 724 -18.16 32.08 38.27
CA TYR A 724 -18.13 30.89 37.43
C TYR A 724 -18.76 31.14 36.06
N ILE A 725 -19.91 31.83 36.01
CA ILE A 725 -20.56 32.24 34.75
C ILE A 725 -19.68 33.18 33.94
N GLU A 726 -19.03 34.17 34.58
CA GLU A 726 -18.11 35.07 33.89
C GLU A 726 -16.89 34.36 33.31
N GLU A 727 -16.35 33.37 34.03
CA GLU A 727 -15.22 32.56 33.56
C GLU A 727 -15.62 31.69 32.38
N HIS A 728 -16.75 30.98 32.48
CA HIS A 728 -17.33 30.23 31.34
C HIS A 728 -17.60 31.12 30.13
N ASN A 729 -18.13 32.33 30.33
CA ASN A 729 -18.34 33.28 29.24
C ASN A 729 -17.01 33.73 28.60
N ARG A 730 -15.92 33.88 29.38
CA ARG A 730 -14.60 34.19 28.81
C ARG A 730 -14.06 33.02 28.00
N GLU A 731 -14.19 31.80 28.50
CA GLU A 731 -13.79 30.58 27.77
C GLU A 731 -14.60 30.40 26.49
N GLU A 732 -15.92 30.57 26.53
CA GLU A 732 -16.79 30.49 25.36
C GLU A 732 -16.38 31.52 24.29
N ASN A 733 -16.08 32.75 24.68
CA ASN A 733 -15.62 33.78 23.74
C ASN A 733 -14.26 33.45 23.13
N LEU A 734 -13.34 32.86 23.90
CA LEU A 734 -12.04 32.39 23.37
C LEU A 734 -12.24 31.23 22.38
N LEU A 735 -13.13 30.28 22.69
CA LEU A 735 -13.46 29.16 21.81
C LEU A 735 -14.12 29.66 20.52
N ARG A 736 -15.09 30.58 20.60
CA ARG A 736 -15.71 31.22 19.42
C ARG A 736 -14.68 31.94 18.55
N SER A 737 -13.75 32.67 19.15
CA SER A 737 -12.67 33.33 18.42
C SER A 737 -11.73 32.32 17.72
N LYS A 738 -11.41 31.21 18.39
CA LYS A 738 -10.61 30.12 17.80
C LYS A 738 -11.36 29.43 16.66
N GLU A 739 -12.66 29.19 16.81
CA GLU A 739 -13.53 28.64 15.76
C GLU A 739 -13.55 29.55 14.54
N GLU A 740 -13.67 30.87 14.72
CA GLU A 740 -13.63 31.84 13.64
C GLU A 740 -12.26 31.86 12.92
N MET A 741 -11.15 31.78 13.66
CA MET A 741 -9.82 31.67 13.05
C MET A 741 -9.64 30.37 12.24
N LEU A 742 -10.12 29.24 12.77
CA LEU A 742 -10.05 27.95 12.08
C LEU A 742 -10.93 27.96 10.82
N LYS A 743 -12.11 28.59 10.89
CA LYS A 743 -12.99 28.75 9.73
C LYS A 743 -12.35 29.59 8.64
N ASN A 744 -11.74 30.73 9.00
CA ASN A 744 -11.01 31.57 8.04
C ASN A 744 -9.82 30.81 7.44
N SER A 745 -9.07 30.06 8.25
CA SER A 745 -7.97 29.22 7.74
C SER A 745 -8.44 28.11 6.81
N LEU A 746 -9.63 27.54 7.06
CA LEU A 746 -10.23 26.53 6.19
C LEU A 746 -10.66 27.15 4.85
N ASP A 747 -11.27 28.33 4.88
CA ASP A 747 -11.67 29.08 3.68
C ASP A 747 -10.46 29.49 2.82
N ASP A 748 -9.35 29.88 3.47
CA ASP A 748 -8.08 30.17 2.78
C ASP A 748 -7.50 28.91 2.12
N LEU A 749 -7.45 27.78 2.82
CA LEU A 749 -6.97 26.50 2.27
C LEU A 749 -7.88 26.01 1.14
N TYR A 750 -9.20 26.19 1.26
CA TYR A 750 -10.15 25.86 0.21
C TYR A 750 -9.93 26.70 -1.04
N SER A 751 -9.70 28.01 -0.87
CA SER A 751 -9.38 28.95 -1.96
C SER A 751 -8.05 28.58 -2.64
N GLN A 752 -7.02 28.22 -1.87
CA GLN A 752 -5.75 27.72 -2.42
C GLN A 752 -5.93 26.41 -3.19
N ASN A 753 -6.76 25.49 -2.69
CA ASN A 753 -7.04 24.22 -3.36
C ASN A 753 -7.75 24.45 -4.72
N ILE A 754 -8.72 25.37 -4.76
CA ILE A 754 -9.37 25.79 -6.01
C ILE A 754 -8.33 26.34 -6.99
N GLN A 755 -7.45 27.25 -6.54
CA GLN A 755 -6.43 27.84 -7.40
C GLN A 755 -5.45 26.80 -7.95
N VAL A 756 -5.02 25.83 -7.13
CA VAL A 756 -4.17 24.72 -7.59
C VAL A 756 -4.88 23.85 -8.62
N LYS A 757 -6.17 23.55 -8.41
CA LYS A 757 -6.99 22.79 -9.37
C LYS A 757 -7.14 23.52 -10.69
N GLU A 758 -7.37 24.83 -10.66
CA GLU A 758 -7.46 25.67 -11.86
C GLU A 758 -6.12 25.70 -12.61
N ASN A 759 -5.01 25.88 -11.90
CA ASN A 759 -3.66 25.84 -12.49
C ASN A 759 -3.38 24.49 -13.16
N LEU A 760 -3.67 23.37 -12.47
CA LEU A 760 -3.51 22.02 -13.04
C LEU A 760 -4.42 21.81 -14.27
N HIS A 761 -5.66 22.31 -14.25
CA HIS A 761 -6.54 22.25 -15.42
C HIS A 761 -5.96 23.03 -16.60
N THR A 762 -5.39 24.21 -16.37
CA THR A 762 -4.75 24.99 -17.43
C THR A 762 -3.51 24.30 -18.00
N GLU A 763 -2.72 23.64 -17.15
CA GLU A 763 -1.54 22.87 -17.56
C GLU A 763 -1.94 21.62 -18.36
N ILE A 764 -2.93 20.86 -17.90
CA ILE A 764 -3.51 19.73 -18.63
C ILE A 764 -4.06 20.18 -20.00
N ALA A 765 -4.72 21.34 -20.07
CA ALA A 765 -5.21 21.88 -21.33
C ALA A 765 -4.06 22.35 -22.26
N ALA A 766 -2.93 22.80 -21.72
CA ALA A 766 -1.74 23.12 -22.49
C ALA A 766 -1.08 21.85 -23.06
N LEU A 767 -0.89 20.82 -22.22
CA LEU A 767 -0.34 19.52 -22.64
C LEU A 767 -1.23 18.82 -23.68
N HIS A 768 -2.55 18.87 -23.52
CA HIS A 768 -3.46 18.35 -24.55
C HIS A 768 -3.30 19.06 -25.89
N ARG A 769 -3.13 20.39 -25.90
CA ARG A 769 -2.86 21.14 -27.14
C ARG A 769 -1.52 20.74 -27.76
N GLU A 770 -0.50 20.50 -26.95
CA GLU A 770 0.80 20.01 -27.42
C GLU A 770 0.69 18.61 -28.02
N ILE A 771 0.00 17.68 -27.37
CA ILE A 771 -0.27 16.33 -27.90
C ILE A 771 -1.01 16.39 -29.24
N ILE A 772 -2.02 17.26 -29.37
CA ILE A 772 -2.74 17.48 -30.63
C ILE A 772 -1.77 18.01 -31.71
N GLY A 773 -0.90 18.96 -31.37
CA GLY A 773 0.12 19.48 -32.27
C GLY A 773 1.12 18.41 -32.73
N LEU A 774 1.61 17.57 -31.81
CA LEU A 774 2.52 16.47 -32.11
C LEU A 774 1.86 15.41 -33.00
N ARG A 775 0.59 15.06 -32.74
CA ARG A 775 -0.17 14.14 -33.59
C ARG A 775 -0.32 14.68 -35.01
N SER A 776 -0.62 15.97 -35.16
CA SER A 776 -0.70 16.62 -36.47
C SER A 776 0.66 16.59 -37.20
N ASN A 777 1.76 16.84 -36.48
CA ASN A 777 3.10 16.75 -37.06
C ASN A 777 3.45 15.32 -37.51
N ILE A 778 3.12 14.29 -36.72
CA ILE A 778 3.32 12.89 -37.09
C ILE A 778 2.52 12.55 -38.35
N GLN A 779 1.27 13.00 -38.43
CA GLN A 779 0.44 12.79 -39.62
C GLN A 779 1.05 13.44 -40.87
N ASN A 780 1.49 14.71 -40.77
CA ASN A 780 2.17 15.39 -41.88
C ASN A 780 3.44 14.64 -42.33
N LEU A 781 4.25 14.16 -41.38
CA LEU A 781 5.45 13.37 -41.68
C LEU A 781 5.10 12.03 -42.35
N HIS A 782 3.98 11.41 -41.96
CA HIS A 782 3.52 10.18 -42.59
C HIS A 782 3.07 10.45 -44.05
N GLU A 783 2.32 11.52 -44.29
CA GLU A 783 1.91 11.94 -45.63
C GLU A 783 3.13 12.24 -46.53
N ASP A 784 4.15 12.90 -45.98
CA ASP A 784 5.38 13.19 -46.71
C ASP A 784 6.20 11.91 -46.99
N ASN A 785 6.26 10.96 -46.05
CA ASN A 785 6.86 9.65 -46.29
C ASN A 785 6.13 8.85 -47.38
N GLU A 786 4.80 8.91 -47.43
CA GLU A 786 4.04 8.26 -48.49
C GLU A 786 4.35 8.87 -49.86
N LYS A 787 4.40 10.21 -49.95
CA LYS A 787 4.81 10.90 -51.18
C LYS A 787 6.21 10.48 -51.61
N LEU A 788 7.16 10.41 -50.67
CA LEU A 788 8.53 10.01 -50.96
C LEU A 788 8.60 8.56 -51.45
N ASN A 789 7.83 7.66 -50.84
CA ASN A 789 7.75 6.26 -51.25
C ASN A 789 7.13 6.10 -52.65
N ASP A 790 6.13 6.91 -52.99
CA ASP A 790 5.55 6.95 -54.34
C ASP A 790 6.58 7.45 -55.37
N GLU A 791 7.37 8.45 -55.00
CA GLU A 791 8.45 8.97 -55.84
C GLU A 791 9.56 7.92 -56.06
N ILE A 792 9.96 7.20 -55.01
CA ILE A 792 10.88 6.06 -55.11
C ILE A 792 10.31 4.96 -56.02
N ARG A 793 9.03 4.61 -55.87
CA ARG A 793 8.37 3.61 -56.75
C ARG A 793 8.39 4.04 -58.20
N LYS A 794 8.13 5.33 -58.47
CA LYS A 794 8.18 5.89 -59.82
C LYS A 794 9.59 5.81 -60.41
N ILE A 795 10.62 6.20 -59.65
CA ILE A 795 12.02 6.11 -60.06
C ILE A 795 12.42 4.64 -60.35
N LEU A 796 11.97 3.69 -59.52
CA LEU A 796 12.22 2.27 -59.75
C LEU A 796 11.58 1.76 -61.05
N GLN A 797 10.34 2.17 -61.35
CA GLN A 797 9.67 1.85 -62.62
C GLN A 797 10.38 2.49 -63.83
N GLU A 798 10.81 3.75 -63.71
CA GLU A 798 11.59 4.42 -64.74
C GLU A 798 12.92 3.68 -64.99
N ASN A 799 13.62 3.25 -63.94
CA ASN A 799 14.83 2.44 -64.05
C ASN A 799 14.59 1.08 -64.70
N GLN A 800 13.50 0.38 -64.37
CA GLN A 800 13.13 -0.87 -65.04
C GLN A 800 12.86 -0.64 -66.54
N SER A 801 12.20 0.45 -66.89
CA SER A 801 11.93 0.84 -68.28
C SER A 801 13.22 1.17 -69.03
N ILE A 802 14.17 1.87 -68.39
CA ILE A 802 15.49 2.14 -68.96
C ILE A 802 16.27 0.83 -69.16
N LYS A 803 16.17 -0.11 -68.21
CA LYS A 803 16.83 -1.41 -68.30
C LYS A 803 16.30 -2.24 -69.47
N SER A 804 14.99 -2.33 -69.66
CA SER A 804 14.40 -3.04 -70.82
C SER A 804 14.73 -2.37 -72.16
N LEU A 805 14.80 -1.03 -72.20
CA LEU A 805 15.30 -0.28 -73.36
C LEU A 805 16.78 -0.56 -73.64
N SER A 806 17.60 -0.75 -72.60
CA SER A 806 19.01 -1.08 -72.75
C SER A 806 19.23 -2.51 -73.23
N GLU A 807 18.42 -3.46 -72.74
CA GLU A 807 18.46 -4.88 -73.12
C GLU A 807 17.97 -5.07 -74.57
N SER A 808 16.89 -4.41 -74.99
CA SER A 808 16.44 -4.45 -76.38
C SER A 808 17.46 -3.83 -77.36
N LYS A 809 18.15 -2.74 -76.96
CA LYS A 809 19.25 -2.18 -77.74
C LYS A 809 20.45 -3.12 -77.81
N LYS A 810 20.76 -3.82 -76.71
CA LYS A 810 21.83 -4.81 -76.67
C LYS A 810 21.52 -5.99 -77.61
N GLU A 811 20.32 -6.53 -77.58
CA GLU A 811 19.89 -7.59 -78.51
C GLU A 811 19.94 -7.14 -79.97
N SER A 812 19.51 -5.90 -80.27
CA SER A 812 19.60 -5.34 -81.61
C SER A 812 21.06 -5.23 -82.10
N LEU A 813 21.96 -4.81 -81.21
CA LEU A 813 23.39 -4.75 -81.51
C LEU A 813 24.01 -6.15 -81.66
N GLU A 814 23.63 -7.12 -80.84
CA GLU A 814 24.09 -8.51 -80.94
C GLU A 814 23.64 -9.17 -82.25
N ARG A 815 22.41 -8.91 -82.71
CA ARG A 815 21.92 -9.35 -84.02
C ARG A 815 22.71 -8.71 -85.17
N LYS A 816 23.00 -7.41 -85.09
CA LYS A 816 23.84 -6.70 -86.08
C LYS A 816 25.27 -7.24 -86.11
N ILE A 817 25.88 -7.47 -84.96
CA ILE A 817 27.23 -8.05 -84.85
C ILE A 817 27.24 -9.46 -85.45
N SER A 818 26.23 -10.29 -85.16
CA SER A 818 26.11 -11.64 -85.71
C SER A 818 25.98 -11.64 -87.23
N LEU A 819 25.22 -10.69 -87.79
CA LEU A 819 25.08 -10.51 -89.23
C LEU A 819 26.42 -10.11 -89.88
N ILE A 820 27.14 -9.16 -89.28
CA ILE A 820 28.45 -8.71 -89.76
C ILE A 820 29.48 -9.85 -89.72
N VAL A 821 29.49 -10.65 -88.65
CA VAL A 821 30.38 -11.81 -88.52
C VAL A 821 30.08 -12.86 -89.61
N LYS A 822 28.80 -13.09 -89.93
CA LYS A 822 28.40 -13.99 -91.02
C LYS A 822 28.86 -13.48 -92.38
N GLN A 823 28.61 -12.20 -92.69
CA GLN A 823 29.03 -11.57 -93.95
C GLN A 823 30.55 -11.59 -94.14
N LYS A 824 31.32 -11.38 -93.06
CA LYS A 824 32.79 -11.48 -93.09
C LYS A 824 33.24 -12.89 -93.48
N ARG A 825 32.64 -13.92 -92.86
CA ARG A 825 33.00 -15.33 -93.13
C ARG A 825 32.68 -15.73 -94.58
N ASP A 826 31.54 -15.31 -95.11
CA ASP A 826 31.13 -15.59 -96.49
C ASP A 826 32.07 -14.90 -97.52
N LEU A 827 32.55 -13.68 -97.22
CA LEU A 827 33.53 -12.97 -98.03
C LEU A 827 34.92 -13.64 -98.00
N GLU A 828 35.37 -14.09 -96.83
CA GLU A 828 36.63 -14.83 -96.67
C GLU A 828 36.61 -16.13 -97.50
N ASP A 829 35.50 -16.86 -97.50
CA ASP A 829 35.33 -18.09 -98.29
C ASP A 829 35.31 -17.83 -99.80
N MET A 830 34.65 -16.75 -100.25
CA MET A 830 34.65 -16.36 -101.66
C MET A 830 36.04 -15.92 -102.13
N MET A 831 36.78 -15.15 -101.33
CA MET A 831 38.16 -14.77 -101.67
C MET A 831 39.05 -16.01 -101.78
N THR A 832 38.94 -16.95 -100.84
CA THR A 832 39.77 -18.16 -100.84
C THR A 832 39.50 -19.04 -102.07
N LYS A 833 38.26 -19.10 -102.56
CA LYS A 833 37.90 -19.79 -103.81
C LYS A 833 38.41 -19.05 -105.06
N PHE A 834 38.37 -17.72 -105.06
CA PHE A 834 38.82 -16.89 -106.19
C PHE A 834 40.35 -16.94 -106.39
N TRP A 835 41.12 -16.96 -105.30
CA TRP A 835 42.59 -17.02 -105.36
C TRP A 835 43.12 -18.39 -105.81
N ARG A 836 42.38 -19.49 -105.60
CA ARG A 836 42.80 -20.84 -106.01
C ARG A 836 42.59 -21.15 -107.50
N SER A 837 41.71 -20.46 -108.23
CA SER A 837 41.49 -20.71 -109.66
C SER A 837 42.31 -19.83 -110.61
N LYS A 838 42.93 -18.74 -110.11
CA LYS A 838 43.63 -17.74 -110.95
C LYS A 838 45.16 -17.86 -110.99
N ALA A 839 45.80 -18.56 -110.05
CA ALA A 839 47.26 -18.66 -109.98
C ALA A 839 47.88 -19.79 -110.82
N ILE A 840 47.06 -20.61 -111.51
CA ILE A 840 47.52 -21.85 -112.17
C ILE A 840 48.02 -21.59 -113.60
N ASP A 841 47.40 -20.68 -114.36
CA ASP A 841 47.71 -20.48 -115.78
C ASP A 841 48.93 -19.56 -116.01
N SER A 842 49.07 -18.45 -115.27
CA SER A 842 50.22 -17.54 -115.40
C SER A 842 51.52 -18.18 -114.90
N LYS A 843 51.44 -19.03 -113.87
CA LYS A 843 52.60 -19.77 -113.35
C LYS A 843 53.10 -20.82 -114.34
N ARG A 844 52.19 -21.52 -115.03
CA ARG A 844 52.53 -22.52 -116.05
C ARG A 844 53.24 -21.91 -117.26
N ILE A 845 52.79 -20.74 -117.74
CA ILE A 845 53.43 -20.03 -118.85
C ILE A 845 54.83 -19.54 -118.44
N PHE A 846 54.97 -19.01 -117.23
CA PHE A 846 56.25 -18.56 -116.69
C PHE A 846 57.28 -19.70 -116.58
N ASP A 847 56.87 -20.86 -116.03
CA ASP A 847 57.75 -22.03 -115.88
C ASP A 847 58.19 -22.59 -117.26
N GLU A 848 57.36 -22.47 -118.29
CA GLU A 848 57.69 -22.90 -119.67
C GLU A 848 58.68 -21.94 -120.36
N ILE A 849 58.52 -20.63 -120.16
CA ILE A 849 59.47 -19.60 -120.63
C ILE A 849 60.86 -19.84 -120.04
N MET A 850 60.93 -20.10 -118.73
CA MET A 850 62.20 -20.36 -118.05
C MET A 850 62.87 -21.64 -118.55
N ARG A 851 62.10 -22.69 -118.85
CA ARG A 851 62.62 -23.93 -119.42
C ARG A 851 63.22 -23.71 -120.82
N ILE A 852 62.50 -23.01 -121.70
CA ILE A 852 62.94 -22.79 -123.08
C ILE A 852 64.17 -21.87 -123.12
N ARG A 853 64.28 -20.86 -122.23
CA ARG A 853 65.51 -20.06 -122.11
C ARG A 853 66.72 -20.92 -121.76
N ALA A 854 66.58 -21.82 -120.78
CA ALA A 854 67.68 -22.70 -120.40
C ALA A 854 68.10 -23.66 -121.54
N GLU A 855 67.15 -24.11 -122.38
CA GLU A 855 67.44 -24.94 -123.55
C GLU A 855 68.14 -24.13 -124.67
N ALA A 856 67.73 -22.89 -124.89
CA ALA A 856 68.37 -21.98 -125.85
C ALA A 856 69.83 -21.67 -125.47
N GLU A 857 70.10 -21.38 -124.18
CA GLU A 857 71.45 -21.12 -123.67
C GLU A 857 72.38 -22.33 -123.82
N ARG A 858 71.86 -23.55 -123.62
CA ARG A 858 72.64 -24.77 -123.90
C ARG A 858 72.98 -24.90 -125.38
N CYS A 859 72.03 -24.58 -126.27
CA CYS A 859 72.24 -24.67 -127.70
C CYS A 859 73.31 -23.66 -128.18
N GLU A 860 73.32 -22.44 -127.64
CA GLU A 860 74.39 -21.46 -127.88
C GLU A 860 75.75 -21.92 -127.34
N SER A 861 75.78 -22.50 -126.14
CA SER A 861 77.02 -23.02 -125.55
C SER A 861 77.59 -24.17 -126.38
N GLU A 862 76.73 -25.08 -126.87
CA GLU A 862 77.11 -26.18 -127.76
C GLU A 862 77.62 -25.65 -129.09
N LYS A 863 76.97 -24.63 -129.67
CA LYS A 863 77.43 -23.94 -130.88
C LYS A 863 78.82 -23.33 -130.69
N TRP A 864 79.07 -22.69 -129.54
CA TRP A 864 80.35 -22.08 -129.23
C TRP A 864 81.44 -23.15 -129.10
N ARG A 865 81.16 -24.24 -128.37
CA ARG A 865 82.04 -25.41 -128.26
C ARG A 865 82.38 -26.00 -129.63
N LEU A 866 81.38 -26.16 -130.50
CA LEU A 866 81.58 -26.66 -131.85
C LEU A 866 82.37 -25.69 -132.72
N SER A 867 82.16 -24.37 -132.57
CA SER A 867 82.92 -23.34 -133.28
C SER A 867 84.39 -23.33 -132.86
N GLU A 868 84.66 -23.50 -131.56
CA GLU A 868 86.03 -23.64 -131.05
C GLU A 868 86.71 -24.92 -131.55
N GLN A 869 85.96 -26.03 -131.65
CA GLN A 869 86.44 -27.27 -132.28
C GLN A 869 86.69 -27.11 -133.79
N LEU A 870 85.96 -26.22 -134.46
CA LEU A 870 86.15 -25.89 -135.88
C LEU A 870 87.46 -25.12 -136.12
N ASP A 871 87.86 -24.30 -135.15
CA ASP A 871 89.08 -23.50 -135.21
C ASP A 871 90.34 -24.30 -134.83
N GLN A 872 90.18 -25.38 -134.04
CA GLN A 872 91.30 -26.20 -133.57
C GLN A 872 91.59 -27.47 -134.41
N ASN A 873 90.67 -27.95 -135.26
CA ASN A 873 90.87 -29.16 -136.07
C ASN A 873 91.29 -28.86 -137.52
N VAL A 874 92.43 -29.44 -137.93
CA VAL A 874 93.06 -29.22 -139.25
C VAL A 874 92.62 -30.26 -140.31
N ASP A 875 91.78 -31.24 -139.95
CA ASP A 875 91.30 -32.23 -140.91
C ASP A 875 90.02 -31.74 -141.63
N LEU A 876 90.11 -31.61 -142.96
CA LEU A 876 89.07 -30.98 -143.79
C LEU A 876 87.73 -31.73 -143.74
N ASN A 877 87.74 -33.05 -143.53
CA ASN A 877 86.51 -33.84 -143.49
C ASN A 877 85.71 -33.69 -142.18
N THR A 878 86.37 -33.39 -141.05
CA THR A 878 85.66 -33.11 -139.78
C THR A 878 85.11 -31.69 -139.75
N LYS A 879 85.74 -30.76 -140.48
CA LYS A 879 85.32 -29.36 -140.57
C LYS A 879 83.92 -29.19 -141.15
N ASP A 880 83.56 -29.94 -142.19
CA ASP A 880 82.22 -29.88 -142.79
C ASP A 880 81.14 -30.57 -141.95
N SER A 881 81.52 -31.56 -141.15
CA SER A 881 80.61 -32.16 -140.17
C SER A 881 80.31 -31.20 -139.03
N ILE A 882 81.33 -30.52 -138.50
CA ILE A 882 81.18 -29.54 -137.42
C ILE A 882 80.39 -28.32 -137.92
N LYS A 883 80.64 -27.82 -139.13
CA LYS A 883 79.82 -26.74 -139.74
C LYS A 883 78.35 -27.13 -139.86
N ARG A 884 78.05 -28.38 -140.26
CA ARG A 884 76.67 -28.87 -140.30
C ARG A 884 76.03 -28.98 -138.91
N GLN A 885 76.80 -29.34 -137.89
CA GLN A 885 76.31 -29.37 -136.50
C GLN A 885 76.08 -27.96 -135.96
N ILE A 886 76.98 -27.01 -136.23
CA ILE A 886 76.79 -25.58 -135.92
C ILE A 886 75.52 -25.05 -136.60
N GLY A 887 75.31 -25.37 -137.88
CA GLY A 887 74.08 -25.01 -138.59
C GLY A 887 72.82 -25.59 -137.95
N LYS A 888 72.87 -26.84 -137.47
CA LYS A 888 71.74 -27.43 -136.71
C LYS A 888 71.51 -26.74 -135.37
N CYS A 889 72.56 -26.35 -134.65
CA CYS A 889 72.42 -25.57 -133.43
C CYS A 889 71.81 -24.19 -133.72
N ASP A 890 72.16 -23.56 -134.84
CA ASP A 890 71.56 -22.29 -135.26
C ASP A 890 70.06 -22.43 -135.58
N ASP A 891 69.67 -23.49 -136.29
CA ASP A 891 68.25 -23.75 -136.58
C ASP A 891 67.46 -24.03 -135.30
N GLN A 892 68.01 -24.84 -134.38
CA GLN A 892 67.37 -25.14 -133.09
C GLN A 892 67.25 -23.91 -132.21
N TYR A 893 68.30 -23.10 -132.13
CA TYR A 893 68.27 -21.85 -131.39
C TYR A 893 67.23 -20.88 -131.96
N LEU A 894 67.13 -20.79 -133.28
CA LEU A 894 66.12 -19.95 -133.94
C LEU A 894 64.69 -20.41 -133.62
N ASP A 895 64.45 -21.72 -133.55
CA ASP A 895 63.15 -22.27 -133.17
C ASP A 895 62.82 -22.03 -131.69
N PHE A 896 63.79 -22.17 -130.78
CA PHE A 896 63.61 -21.79 -129.37
C PHE A 896 63.28 -20.31 -129.23
N LYS A 897 63.96 -19.45 -130.00
CA LYS A 897 63.71 -18.01 -130.01
C LYS A 897 62.30 -17.68 -130.49
N LYS A 898 61.82 -18.32 -131.57
CA LYS A 898 60.42 -18.16 -132.04
C LYS A 898 59.41 -18.61 -130.98
N ARG A 899 59.68 -19.72 -130.30
CA ARG A 899 58.79 -20.25 -129.26
C ARG A 899 58.75 -19.37 -128.01
N LEU A 900 59.89 -18.81 -127.62
CA LEU A 900 59.98 -17.80 -126.57
C LEU A 900 59.13 -16.57 -126.90
N TYR A 901 59.26 -16.04 -128.12
CA TYR A 901 58.43 -14.91 -128.56
C TYR A 901 56.92 -15.23 -128.53
N SER A 902 56.53 -16.45 -128.89
CA SER A 902 55.12 -16.86 -128.81
C SER A 902 54.61 -16.90 -127.37
N LEU A 903 55.38 -17.44 -126.43
CA LEU A 903 54.98 -17.54 -125.02
C LEU A 903 55.02 -16.19 -124.31
N GLU A 904 55.98 -15.32 -124.64
CA GLU A 904 56.02 -13.95 -124.13
C GLU A 904 54.79 -13.15 -124.62
N ASN A 905 54.36 -13.35 -125.88
CA ASN A 905 53.12 -12.76 -126.38
C ASN A 905 51.87 -13.33 -125.69
N GLU A 906 51.81 -14.63 -125.42
CA GLU A 906 50.70 -15.23 -124.64
C GLU A 906 50.65 -14.67 -123.20
N LEU A 907 51.81 -14.46 -122.57
CA LEU A 907 51.89 -13.85 -121.24
C LEU A 907 51.36 -12.41 -121.25
N ILE A 908 51.79 -11.61 -122.24
CA ILE A 908 51.31 -10.22 -122.43
C ILE A 908 49.81 -10.18 -122.72
N GLU A 909 49.29 -11.11 -123.54
CA GLU A 909 47.86 -11.19 -123.83
C GLU A 909 47.04 -11.55 -122.58
N ASN A 910 47.59 -12.40 -121.70
CA ASN A 910 46.97 -12.74 -120.42
C ASN A 910 46.97 -11.56 -119.44
N GLU A 911 48.08 -10.81 -119.35
CA GLU A 911 48.17 -9.57 -118.56
C GLU A 911 47.23 -8.48 -119.08
N MET A 912 47.05 -8.38 -120.40
CA MET A 912 46.09 -7.48 -121.04
C MET A 912 44.63 -7.89 -120.75
N LYS A 913 44.32 -9.19 -120.75
CA LYS A 913 43.01 -9.71 -120.33
C LYS A 913 42.73 -9.43 -118.85
N GLU A 914 43.74 -9.48 -117.98
CA GLU A 914 43.60 -9.07 -116.58
C GLU A 914 43.40 -7.57 -116.40
N SER A 915 44.12 -6.75 -117.16
CA SER A 915 43.98 -5.29 -117.14
C SER A 915 42.60 -4.85 -117.64
N ARG A 916 42.02 -5.54 -118.64
CA ARG A 916 40.64 -5.30 -119.10
C ARG A 916 39.57 -5.72 -118.08
N LYS A 917 39.83 -6.77 -117.28
CA LYS A 917 38.90 -7.17 -116.20
C LYS A 917 38.93 -6.22 -115.00
N LYS A 918 40.08 -5.60 -114.70
CA LYS A 918 40.16 -4.52 -113.68
C LYS A 918 39.36 -3.27 -114.09
N LEU A 919 39.40 -2.87 -115.37
CA LEU A 919 38.63 -1.70 -115.85
C LEU A 919 37.09 -1.88 -115.82
N ILE A 920 36.59 -3.12 -115.84
CA ILE A 920 35.14 -3.42 -115.78
C ILE A 920 34.65 -3.59 -114.33
N GLY A 921 35.55 -3.86 -113.37
CA GLY A 921 35.22 -3.95 -111.94
C GLY A 921 34.94 -2.58 -111.29
N ASP A 922 35.63 -1.53 -111.73
CA ASP A 922 35.56 -0.19 -111.11
C ASP A 922 34.38 0.67 -111.61
N THR A 923 33.61 0.21 -112.60
CA THR A 923 32.41 0.92 -113.11
C THR A 923 31.08 0.44 -112.50
N ARG A 924 31.08 -0.58 -111.64
CA ARG A 924 29.86 -1.12 -110.99
C ARG A 924 29.65 -0.70 -109.53
N ASN A 925 30.58 0.04 -108.93
CA ASN A 925 30.52 0.49 -107.53
C ASN A 925 29.96 1.92 -107.31
N TYR A 926 29.42 2.56 -108.35
CA TYR A 926 28.81 3.91 -108.25
C TYR A 926 27.30 3.95 -108.50
N SER A 927 26.59 2.81 -108.58
CA SER A 927 25.13 2.77 -108.85
C SER A 927 24.30 2.04 -107.78
N LEU A 928 24.77 1.96 -106.54
CA LEU A 928 24.04 1.33 -105.41
C LEU A 928 24.05 2.21 -104.14
N ILE A 929 24.00 3.53 -104.34
CA ILE A 929 23.69 4.52 -103.31
C ILE A 929 22.59 5.42 -103.89
N ASN A 930 21.35 4.94 -103.89
CA ASN A 930 20.10 5.72 -104.03
C ASN A 930 18.92 4.74 -104.12
N GLU A 931 18.61 4.02 -103.05
CA GLU A 931 17.29 3.38 -102.83
C GLU A 931 17.23 2.76 -101.42
N SER A 932 17.17 3.63 -100.41
CA SER A 932 16.61 3.32 -99.08
C SER A 932 16.52 4.63 -98.28
N GLY A 933 15.55 5.45 -98.66
CA GLY A 933 15.23 6.71 -98.01
C GLY A 933 13.72 6.91 -98.01
N ASP A 934 13.00 5.96 -97.42
CA ASP A 934 11.60 6.12 -97.05
C ASP A 934 11.34 5.42 -95.72
N GLY A 935 10.62 6.10 -94.81
CA GLY A 935 10.23 5.55 -93.50
C GLY A 935 10.86 6.20 -92.27
N MET A 936 10.94 7.54 -92.19
CA MET A 936 10.84 8.22 -90.89
C MET A 936 9.36 8.50 -90.61
N THR A 937 8.73 7.58 -89.88
CA THR A 937 7.48 7.85 -89.18
C THR A 937 7.73 8.83 -88.05
N ARG A 938 6.92 9.88 -88.09
CA ARG A 938 6.77 10.91 -87.09
C ARG A 938 5.69 10.42 -86.13
N GLU A 939 6.05 10.08 -84.89
CA GLU A 939 5.08 9.99 -83.80
C GLU A 939 5.72 10.34 -82.46
N SER A 940 4.97 11.11 -81.66
CA SER A 940 5.20 11.48 -80.26
C SER A 940 6.21 12.59 -79.92
N LEU A 941 5.84 13.84 -80.24
CA LEU A 941 6.07 14.97 -79.32
C LEU A 941 4.83 15.88 -79.32
N SER A 942 3.95 15.63 -78.36
CA SER A 942 2.85 16.52 -77.96
C SER A 942 2.91 16.70 -76.45
N ARG A 943 3.33 17.89 -76.00
CA ARG A 943 2.46 18.86 -75.29
C ARG A 943 3.30 20.05 -74.81
N SER A 944 3.03 21.23 -75.36
CA SER A 944 2.51 22.38 -74.59
C SER A 944 2.57 23.65 -75.45
N ALA A 945 1.41 24.25 -75.68
CA ALA A 945 1.12 25.68 -75.53
C ALA A 945 0.10 26.17 -76.58
N TYR A 946 -1.09 26.50 -76.06
CA TYR A 946 -1.99 27.59 -76.46
C TYR A 946 -1.66 28.39 -77.71
N PHE A 947 -2.62 28.51 -78.65
CA PHE A 947 -3.41 29.74 -78.90
C PHE A 947 -4.33 29.58 -80.13
N GLU A 948 -5.61 29.94 -79.93
CA GLU A 948 -6.59 30.54 -80.87
C GLU A 948 -6.70 30.07 -82.35
N SER A 949 -7.85 29.43 -82.67
CA SER A 949 -8.96 29.92 -83.54
C SER A 949 -8.66 30.88 -84.72
N PRO A 950 -9.58 31.05 -85.70
CA PRO A 950 -10.23 30.10 -86.61
C PRO A 950 -10.16 30.60 -88.08
N ARG A 951 -10.63 29.80 -89.05
CA ARG A 951 -11.60 30.18 -90.12
C ARG A 951 -11.40 29.40 -91.42
N ASN A 952 -12.56 28.96 -91.94
CA ASN A 952 -12.99 29.03 -93.35
C ASN A 952 -12.19 28.18 -94.36
N SER A 953 -12.78 27.57 -95.38
CA SER A 953 -14.14 27.54 -95.88
C SER A 953 -14.08 26.75 -97.19
N TYR A 954 -15.21 26.13 -97.55
CA TYR A 954 -15.65 25.91 -98.94
C TYR A 954 -14.99 24.78 -99.74
N VAL A 955 -15.72 23.69 -100.00
CA VAL A 955 -16.72 23.48 -101.09
C VAL A 955 -16.06 22.96 -102.36
N GLY A 956 -16.50 21.77 -102.77
CA GLY A 956 -17.05 21.64 -104.11
C GLY A 956 -16.45 20.59 -105.03
N ARG A 957 -17.28 19.56 -105.25
CA ARG A 957 -17.66 19.01 -106.57
C ARG A 957 -16.61 18.23 -107.38
N ASN A 958 -16.86 16.93 -107.41
CA ASN A 958 -17.10 16.10 -108.61
C ASN A 958 -17.25 16.89 -109.94
N PRO A 959 -16.75 16.36 -111.06
CA PRO A 959 -17.61 15.46 -111.83
C PRO A 959 -16.90 14.32 -112.58
N ARG A 960 -17.72 13.31 -112.91
CA ARG A 960 -17.47 12.20 -113.84
C ARG A 960 -17.09 12.67 -115.25
N GLN A 961 -16.18 11.94 -115.87
CA GLN A 961 -16.39 11.29 -117.17
C GLN A 961 -15.84 9.87 -117.09
#